data_AF-A0A6P7Z759-F1
#
_entry.id   AF-A0A6P7Z759-F1
#
_cell.length_a   1.000
_cell.length_b   1.000
_cell.length_c   1.000
_cell.angle_alpha   90.00
_cell.angle_beta   90.00
_cell.angle_gamma   90.00
#
_symmetry.space_group_name_H-M   'P 1'
#
loop_
_entity.id
_entity.type
_entity.pdbx_description
1 polymer ?
#
loop_
_entity_poly.entity_id
_entity_poly.type
_entity_poly.pdbx_seq_one_letter_code
_entity_poly.pdbx_strand_id
1 'polypeptide(L)'
;MAEEDSREAIRVLQSLRGKICEAKNLLPYHLPNKMRDCFCTINLDQEEVFRTKVVEKSLSPFYNEDFFFEIPRTFQYLSFYIYDKSVLQRDIRIGKVSFKKEDLCRFTDKETWFSLQPVDSNSEVQGKVHLELKLNEVITDNGTMCQQLVVHIKECQGLPLVNGQSCDPYAAVSLVGPSRNDQKKTKVKKKTSNPQFNETFYFEVTRSSSYTKKSQFQVEEEDIEKLEIRIDLWNNGNLVQDAFLGEVKVPVKVLRSNTSSYEAWYWLQPRDNGSKSSKTEDLGSLRLNICYAEDHVLPSECYIPLRNLLLKSPDVQPISASAAFILGEVYRDKYDVVLPLVRLLLHHQKLVPFLAAVADLELKDTQEANTIFRGNSLATRCLDEMMKIVGKHYLKVTLKPILDEICDSPKPCEIDPIKLKEGDNVEIHKENLRYYVDKVFSAIICSSMSCPTLMSDVFYSLRQMATRRFPNDPHVQYSAVSSFVFLRFFAVAVVSPHSFHLRPHHPDNQTTRTLTLISKTIQTLGCWGSLSKSKLSSFKEAFMCEFFKTFQEEMYTVAVKKFLEEISSTESKEPSGMSEPVLLKEGEMLKRAQGRNRIGKKNFKKRWFCLTSRELAYHKHPEKEPVYSISIKNILAVERLDESSFNRKNMFQVIHTEKPLYVQANNCVEASEWIEILSRWSSS
;
A
#
# COMPACT_ATOMS: atom_id res chain seq x y z
N MET A 1 -5.21 -35.45 1.07
CA MET A 1 -5.16 -35.40 2.54
C MET A 1 -4.70 -34.03 3.01
N ALA A 2 -5.34 -32.96 2.50
CA ALA A 2 -4.90 -31.57 2.70
C ALA A 2 -6.10 -30.61 2.66
N GLU A 3 -7.17 -30.93 3.40
CA GLU A 3 -8.36 -30.06 3.52
C GLU A 3 -8.88 -29.89 4.95
N GLU A 4 -8.20 -30.41 5.98
CA GLU A 4 -8.70 -30.34 7.36
C GLU A 4 -8.07 -29.25 8.25
N ASP A 5 -7.00 -28.57 7.83
CA ASP A 5 -6.27 -27.61 8.71
C ASP A 5 -6.74 -26.14 8.58
N SER A 6 -7.72 -25.84 7.74
CA SER A 6 -8.16 -24.46 7.47
C SER A 6 -9.30 -23.96 8.35
N ARG A 7 -9.86 -24.80 9.24
CA ARG A 7 -11.04 -24.45 10.06
C ARG A 7 -10.73 -23.79 11.41
N GLU A 8 -9.46 -23.66 11.81
CA GLU A 8 -9.10 -23.14 13.15
C GLU A 8 -8.06 -22.01 13.17
N ALA A 9 -7.51 -21.60 12.04
CA ALA A 9 -6.40 -20.63 12.04
C ALA A 9 -6.90 -19.19 12.18
N ILE A 10 -6.54 -18.54 13.30
CA ILE A 10 -6.60 -17.08 13.44
C ILE A 10 -5.81 -16.46 12.28
N ARG A 11 -6.48 -15.69 11.43
CA ARG A 11 -5.84 -15.00 10.31
C ARG A 11 -5.24 -13.70 10.81
N VAL A 12 -3.92 -13.55 10.68
CA VAL A 12 -3.24 -12.30 11.00
C VAL A 12 -3.23 -11.40 9.77
N LEU A 13 -3.92 -10.26 9.85
CA LEU A 13 -3.88 -9.19 8.85
C LEU A 13 -2.88 -8.14 9.31
N GLN A 14 -1.89 -7.87 8.47
CA GLN A 14 -0.90 -6.86 8.75
C GLN A 14 -1.07 -5.73 7.74
N SER A 15 -1.00 -4.49 8.21
CA SER A 15 -1.03 -3.32 7.32
C SER A 15 0.01 -2.30 7.73
N LEU A 16 0.51 -1.59 6.73
CA LEU A 16 1.39 -0.45 6.90
C LEU A 16 0.75 0.76 6.25
N ARG A 17 0.65 1.85 7.00
CA ARG A 17 0.22 3.15 6.49
C ARG A 17 1.13 4.24 7.00
N GLY A 18 1.17 5.37 6.32
CA GLY A 18 1.97 6.48 6.77
C GLY A 18 2.24 7.48 5.67
N LYS A 19 3.25 8.33 5.92
CA LYS A 19 3.66 9.38 5.01
C LYS A 19 5.17 9.46 4.94
N ILE A 20 5.70 9.55 3.73
CA ILE A 20 7.06 9.98 3.46
C ILE A 20 7.00 11.50 3.30
N CYS A 21 7.48 12.23 4.30
CA CYS A 21 7.33 13.69 4.34
C CYS A 21 8.40 14.36 3.47
N GLU A 22 9.64 14.35 3.94
CA GLU A 22 10.75 15.06 3.29
C GLU A 22 12.10 14.49 3.73
N ALA A 23 13.12 14.64 2.90
CA ALA A 23 14.50 14.48 3.31
C ALA A 23 15.19 15.84 3.38
N LYS A 24 16.28 15.94 4.16
CA LYS A 24 17.11 17.14 4.26
C LYS A 24 18.57 16.81 4.37
N ASN A 25 19.41 17.80 4.03
CA ASN A 25 20.86 17.75 4.15
C ASN A 25 21.49 16.59 3.35
N LEU A 26 20.93 16.26 2.19
CA LEU A 26 21.55 15.27 1.30
C LEU A 26 22.84 15.84 0.72
N LEU A 27 23.89 15.01 0.62
CA LEU A 27 25.19 15.44 0.10
C LEU A 27 25.10 15.79 -1.39
N PRO A 28 25.70 16.89 -1.87
CA PRO A 28 25.75 17.20 -3.30
C PRO A 28 26.62 16.19 -4.07
N TYR A 29 26.59 16.23 -5.41
CA TYR A 29 27.60 15.54 -6.21
C TYR A 29 29.01 16.11 -5.95
N HIS A 30 30.06 15.30 -6.18
CA HIS A 30 31.46 15.76 -6.08
C HIS A 30 31.84 16.88 -7.08
N LEU A 31 30.95 17.24 -8.01
CA LEU A 31 31.10 18.36 -8.95
C LEU A 31 30.32 19.58 -8.44
N PRO A 32 30.88 20.80 -8.52
CA PRO A 32 30.23 22.00 -8.01
C PRO A 32 28.87 22.26 -8.70
N ASN A 33 27.87 22.68 -7.92
CA ASN A 33 26.52 23.08 -8.35
C ASN A 33 25.59 22.02 -8.95
N LYS A 34 25.88 20.72 -8.83
CA LYS A 34 24.93 19.68 -9.28
C LYS A 34 24.02 19.22 -8.14
N MET A 35 22.73 19.56 -8.24
CA MET A 35 21.66 19.07 -7.38
C MET A 35 21.26 17.63 -7.78
N ARG A 36 20.47 16.94 -6.96
CA ARG A 36 20.08 15.54 -7.16
C ARG A 36 18.62 15.40 -7.56
N ASP A 37 18.32 14.34 -8.29
CA ASP A 37 16.95 13.99 -8.67
C ASP A 37 16.49 12.85 -7.76
N CYS A 38 15.89 13.20 -6.62
CA CYS A 38 15.72 12.25 -5.53
C CYS A 38 14.35 11.57 -5.55
N PHE A 39 14.31 10.27 -5.28
CA PHE A 39 13.08 9.56 -4.93
C PHE A 39 13.31 8.65 -3.73
N CYS A 40 12.23 8.32 -3.02
CA CYS A 40 12.26 7.40 -1.88
C CYS A 40 11.51 6.12 -2.21
N THR A 41 12.00 4.98 -1.72
CA THR A 41 11.30 3.70 -1.81
C THR A 41 11.04 3.12 -0.44
N ILE A 42 9.95 2.37 -0.31
CA ILE A 42 9.66 1.53 0.86
C ILE A 42 9.94 0.10 0.46
N ASN A 43 10.70 -0.60 1.28
CA ASN A 43 11.07 -1.98 1.06
C ASN A 43 10.68 -2.83 2.26
N LEU A 44 10.05 -3.97 1.99
CA LEU A 44 9.90 -5.05 2.96
C LEU A 44 11.09 -6.00 2.76
N ASP A 45 12.00 -5.97 3.72
CA ASP A 45 13.37 -6.46 3.61
C ASP A 45 14.09 -5.74 2.44
N GLN A 46 14.42 -6.46 1.36
CA GLN A 46 15.04 -5.87 0.16
C GLN A 46 14.05 -5.66 -0.99
N GLU A 47 12.80 -6.08 -0.84
CA GLU A 47 11.82 -5.98 -1.92
C GLU A 47 11.10 -4.64 -1.88
N GLU A 48 11.26 -3.86 -2.93
CA GLU A 48 10.58 -2.58 -3.10
C GLU A 48 9.07 -2.79 -3.27
N VAL A 49 8.28 -2.21 -2.37
CA VAL A 49 6.81 -2.29 -2.36
C VAL A 49 6.15 -0.96 -2.70
N PHE A 50 6.86 0.15 -2.53
CA PHE A 50 6.37 1.50 -2.84
C PHE A 50 7.51 2.39 -3.32
N ARG A 51 7.18 3.36 -4.18
CA ARG A 51 8.11 4.34 -4.74
C ARG A 51 7.43 5.70 -4.86
N THR A 52 8.08 6.75 -4.37
CA THR A 52 7.64 8.14 -4.56
C THR A 52 7.95 8.63 -5.97
N LYS A 53 7.34 9.75 -6.36
CA LYS A 53 7.80 10.59 -7.45
C LYS A 53 9.23 11.06 -7.22
N VAL A 54 9.87 11.39 -8.34
CA VAL A 54 11.18 12.00 -8.37
C VAL A 54 11.02 13.49 -8.13
N VAL A 55 11.73 14.00 -7.12
CA VAL A 55 11.89 15.42 -6.87
C VAL A 55 13.20 15.84 -7.49
N GLU A 56 13.11 16.54 -8.63
CA GLU A 56 14.28 16.97 -9.40
C GLU A 56 15.03 18.10 -8.70
N LYS A 57 16.35 18.11 -8.87
CA LYS A 57 17.26 19.18 -8.45
C LYS A 57 17.02 19.67 -7.01
N SER A 58 17.02 18.75 -6.05
CA SER A 58 16.90 19.09 -4.63
C SER A 58 17.85 18.27 -3.74
N LEU A 59 18.41 18.92 -2.73
CA LEU A 59 19.13 18.28 -1.62
C LEU A 59 18.25 18.16 -0.35
N SER A 60 17.04 18.72 -0.41
CA SER A 60 16.01 18.59 0.61
C SER A 60 14.68 18.28 -0.08
N PRO A 61 14.53 17.09 -0.68
CA PRO A 61 13.35 16.74 -1.46
C PRO A 61 12.12 16.64 -0.54
N PHE A 62 11.08 17.39 -0.88
CA PHE A 62 9.77 17.33 -0.22
C PHE A 62 8.87 16.38 -1.01
N TYR A 63 8.61 15.20 -0.46
CA TYR A 63 7.81 14.15 -1.11
C TYR A 63 6.32 14.33 -0.80
N ASN A 64 5.97 14.42 0.49
CA ASN A 64 4.59 14.49 1.00
C ASN A 64 3.66 13.44 0.37
N GLU A 65 4.14 12.20 0.28
CA GLU A 65 3.39 11.08 -0.28
C GLU A 65 2.91 10.15 0.83
N ASP A 66 1.59 9.98 0.90
CA ASP A 66 0.93 8.99 1.74
C ASP A 66 1.06 7.60 1.09
N PHE A 67 1.28 6.58 1.92
CA PHE A 67 1.31 5.18 1.51
C PHE A 67 0.38 4.34 2.38
N PHE A 68 -0.22 3.32 1.77
CA PHE A 68 -1.00 2.29 2.44
C PHE A 68 -0.85 0.98 1.67
N PHE A 69 -0.54 -0.10 2.37
CA PHE A 69 -0.62 -1.45 1.82
C PHE A 69 -0.80 -2.50 2.91
N GLU A 70 -1.48 -3.58 2.56
CA GLU A 70 -1.48 -4.80 3.37
C GLU A 70 -0.16 -5.55 3.18
N ILE A 71 0.35 -6.12 4.26
CA ILE A 71 1.60 -6.87 4.28
C ILE A 71 1.27 -8.36 4.12
N PRO A 72 1.61 -8.97 2.97
CA PRO A 72 1.10 -10.31 2.62
C PRO A 72 2.03 -11.45 3.01
N ARG A 73 3.08 -11.16 3.78
CA ARG A 73 4.08 -12.11 4.24
C ARG A 73 4.80 -11.59 5.47
N THR A 74 5.43 -12.50 6.20
CA THR A 74 6.39 -12.12 7.24
C THR A 74 7.57 -11.37 6.63
N PHE A 75 8.03 -10.34 7.33
CA PHE A 75 9.23 -9.56 7.01
C PHE A 75 10.00 -9.29 8.30
N GLN A 76 11.29 -8.98 8.18
CA GLN A 76 12.12 -8.62 9.32
C GLN A 76 12.31 -7.11 9.42
N TYR A 77 12.56 -6.46 8.28
CA TYR A 77 12.92 -5.05 8.24
C TYR A 77 11.98 -4.28 7.32
N LEU A 78 11.50 -3.14 7.80
CA LEU A 78 10.91 -2.10 6.97
C LEU A 78 11.99 -1.06 6.68
N SER A 79 12.36 -0.90 5.42
CA SER A 79 13.45 0.02 5.03
C SER A 79 12.94 1.09 4.07
N PHE A 80 13.37 2.33 4.32
CA PHE A 80 13.14 3.48 3.45
C PHE A 80 14.47 3.86 2.81
N TYR A 81 14.58 3.74 1.49
CA TYR A 81 15.80 4.09 0.76
C TYR A 81 15.62 5.42 0.06
N ILE A 82 16.66 6.24 0.03
CA ILE A 82 16.73 7.42 -0.82
C ILE A 82 17.65 7.11 -2.00
N TYR A 83 17.14 7.37 -3.19
CA TYR A 83 17.86 7.22 -4.45
C TYR A 83 18.07 8.56 -5.13
N ASP A 84 19.19 8.67 -5.84
CA ASP A 84 19.42 9.65 -6.89
C ASP A 84 19.14 9.00 -8.24
N LYS A 85 18.17 9.54 -8.97
CA LYS A 85 17.75 9.04 -10.28
C LYS A 85 18.83 9.32 -11.31
N SER A 86 19.28 8.27 -11.98
CA SER A 86 20.26 8.39 -13.05
C SER A 86 19.61 8.18 -14.41
N VAL A 87 19.93 9.04 -15.38
CA VAL A 87 19.39 8.95 -16.75
C VAL A 87 20.10 7.86 -17.56
N LEU A 88 21.39 7.62 -17.30
CA LEU A 88 22.26 6.75 -18.10
C LEU A 88 22.77 5.52 -17.34
N GLN A 89 22.62 5.48 -16.02
CA GLN A 89 23.10 4.39 -15.16
C GLN A 89 21.98 3.89 -14.26
N ARG A 90 22.28 2.88 -13.44
CA ARG A 90 21.36 2.48 -12.36
C ARG A 90 21.24 3.61 -11.35
N ASP A 91 20.06 3.76 -10.77
CA ASP A 91 19.81 4.71 -9.69
C ASP A 91 20.77 4.46 -8.53
N ILE A 92 21.31 5.54 -7.97
CA ILE A 92 22.35 5.48 -6.95
C ILE A 92 21.67 5.58 -5.58
N ARG A 93 21.97 4.64 -4.68
CA ARG A 93 21.47 4.68 -3.29
C ARG A 93 22.29 5.70 -2.51
N ILE A 94 21.60 6.70 -1.94
CA ILE A 94 22.21 7.72 -1.09
C ILE A 94 22.33 7.20 0.35
N GLY A 95 21.25 6.64 0.89
CA GLY A 95 21.18 6.16 2.26
C GLY A 95 19.84 5.48 2.54
N LYS A 96 19.70 4.90 3.74
CA LYS A 96 18.48 4.26 4.18
C LYS A 96 18.13 4.54 5.64
N VAL A 97 16.85 4.37 5.98
CA VAL A 97 16.36 4.23 7.35
C VAL A 97 15.72 2.85 7.45
N SER A 98 16.12 2.03 8.41
CA SER A 98 15.60 0.66 8.57
C SER A 98 15.05 0.44 9.97
N PHE A 99 13.88 -0.18 10.05
CA PHE A 99 13.20 -0.53 11.29
C PHE A 99 13.03 -2.04 11.37
N LYS A 100 13.38 -2.65 12.50
CA LYS A 100 12.97 -4.03 12.76
C LYS A 100 11.46 -4.10 12.95
N LYS A 101 10.82 -5.16 12.47
CA LYS A 101 9.38 -5.40 12.62
C LYS A 101 8.93 -5.23 14.07
N GLU A 102 9.68 -5.79 15.03
CA GLU A 102 9.39 -5.74 16.47
C GLU A 102 9.43 -4.32 17.07
N ASP A 103 10.12 -3.38 16.42
CA ASP A 103 10.25 -2.00 16.90
C ASP A 103 9.20 -1.06 16.28
N LEU A 104 8.47 -1.48 15.23
CA LEU A 104 7.54 -0.62 14.48
C LEU A 104 6.42 -0.02 15.34
N CYS A 105 5.95 -0.76 16.35
CA CYS A 105 4.93 -0.28 17.27
C CYS A 105 5.37 0.98 18.06
N ARG A 106 6.69 1.19 18.25
CA ARG A 106 7.24 2.34 18.98
C ARG A 106 7.12 3.66 18.21
N PHE A 107 7.06 3.58 16.88
CA PHE A 107 7.03 4.71 15.96
C PHE A 107 5.62 5.04 15.46
N THR A 108 4.62 4.25 15.86
CA THR A 108 3.24 4.40 15.39
C THR A 108 2.65 5.77 15.73
N ASP A 109 2.04 6.41 14.72
CA ASP A 109 1.37 7.72 14.78
C ASP A 109 2.28 8.90 15.21
N LYS A 110 3.60 8.77 15.02
CA LYS A 110 4.56 9.85 15.29
C LYS A 110 5.31 10.26 14.03
N GLU A 111 5.19 11.54 13.68
CA GLU A 111 6.03 12.12 12.63
C GLU A 111 7.41 12.47 13.19
N THR A 112 8.45 11.78 12.73
CA THR A 112 9.80 11.83 13.34
C THR A 112 10.90 11.93 12.28
N TRP A 113 12.00 12.60 12.62
CA TRP A 113 13.22 12.66 11.81
C TRP A 113 14.15 11.48 12.15
N PHE A 114 14.65 10.81 11.11
CA PHE A 114 15.58 9.70 11.22
C PHE A 114 16.85 9.97 10.40
N SER A 115 18.02 9.75 10.99
CA SER A 115 19.31 9.91 10.30
C SER A 115 19.53 8.77 9.31
N LEU A 116 19.98 9.12 8.10
CA LEU A 116 20.26 8.15 7.05
C LEU A 116 21.51 7.34 7.38
N GLN A 117 21.41 6.02 7.16
CA GLN A 117 22.50 5.07 7.30
C GLN A 117 23.07 4.71 5.92
N PRO A 118 24.38 4.44 5.83
CA PRO A 118 25.00 3.99 4.59
C PRO A 118 24.44 2.63 4.13
N VAL A 119 24.38 2.44 2.82
CA VAL A 119 23.94 1.19 2.19
C VAL A 119 25.15 0.45 1.64
N ASP A 120 25.49 -0.68 2.25
CA ASP A 120 26.58 -1.55 1.82
C ASP A 120 26.20 -3.03 1.96
N SER A 121 27.02 -3.94 1.45
CA SER A 121 26.74 -5.38 1.49
C SER A 121 26.67 -5.96 2.90
N ASN A 122 27.25 -5.31 3.91
CA ASN A 122 27.14 -5.72 5.30
C ASN A 122 25.84 -5.25 5.94
N SER A 123 25.27 -4.12 5.48
CA SER A 123 23.98 -3.61 5.96
C SER A 123 22.77 -4.20 5.22
N GLU A 124 22.98 -4.87 4.08
CA GLU A 124 21.94 -5.50 3.23
C GLU A 124 21.89 -7.03 3.40
N VAL A 125 21.58 -7.49 4.62
CA VAL A 125 21.48 -8.93 4.95
C VAL A 125 20.05 -9.44 4.80
N GLN A 126 19.88 -10.64 4.22
CA GLN A 126 18.59 -11.31 4.10
C GLN A 126 18.75 -12.83 4.21
N GLY A 127 17.70 -13.49 4.71
CA GLY A 127 17.58 -14.94 4.73
C GLY A 127 17.83 -15.53 6.11
N LYS A 128 17.71 -16.85 6.20
CA LYS A 128 17.91 -17.63 7.42
C LYS A 128 18.73 -18.87 7.14
N VAL A 129 19.41 -19.35 8.17
CA VAL A 129 20.17 -20.60 8.18
C VAL A 129 19.54 -21.59 9.16
N HIS A 130 19.46 -22.86 8.77
CA HIS A 130 18.97 -23.95 9.61
C HIS A 130 20.13 -24.72 10.20
N LEU A 131 20.20 -24.74 11.53
CA LEU A 131 21.31 -25.32 12.28
C LEU A 131 20.82 -26.40 13.22
N GLU A 132 21.61 -27.45 13.32
CA GLU A 132 21.53 -28.45 14.37
C GLU A 132 22.86 -28.50 15.11
N LEU A 133 22.81 -28.35 16.42
CA LEU A 133 23.95 -28.28 17.32
C LEU A 133 23.87 -29.43 18.31
N LYS A 134 25.01 -30.08 18.58
CA LYS A 134 25.09 -31.17 19.56
C LYS A 134 26.42 -31.15 20.29
N LEU A 135 26.39 -31.44 21.59
CA LEU A 135 27.59 -31.67 22.37
C LEU A 135 27.74 -33.17 22.59
N ASN A 136 28.87 -33.74 22.17
CA ASN A 136 29.22 -35.13 22.43
C ASN A 136 30.36 -35.20 23.43
N GLU A 137 30.36 -36.21 24.28
CA GLU A 137 31.54 -36.61 25.05
C GLU A 137 32.32 -37.65 24.26
N VAL A 138 33.61 -37.43 24.07
CA VAL A 138 34.50 -38.28 23.27
C VAL A 138 35.73 -38.61 24.10
N ILE A 139 36.18 -39.87 24.01
CA ILE A 139 37.43 -40.31 24.64
C ILE A 139 38.56 -40.03 23.67
N THR A 140 39.53 -39.20 24.06
CA THR A 140 40.73 -38.97 23.24
C THR A 140 41.63 -40.20 23.22
N ASP A 141 42.57 -40.26 22.28
CA ASP A 141 43.56 -41.35 22.17
C ASP A 141 44.42 -41.53 23.44
N ASN A 142 44.47 -40.50 24.29
CA ASN A 142 45.18 -40.52 25.57
C ASN A 142 44.29 -40.93 26.77
N GLY A 143 43.05 -41.35 26.51
CA GLY A 143 42.09 -41.79 27.54
C GLY A 143 41.41 -40.66 28.31
N THR A 144 41.60 -39.39 27.93
CA THR A 144 40.92 -38.25 28.57
C THR A 144 39.55 -38.01 27.93
N MET A 145 38.55 -37.67 28.74
CA MET A 145 37.25 -37.22 28.24
C MET A 145 37.39 -35.80 27.68
N CYS A 146 36.94 -35.57 26.46
CA CYS A 146 36.81 -34.25 25.87
C CYS A 146 35.37 -34.03 25.38
N GLN A 147 34.96 -32.76 25.36
CA GLN A 147 33.69 -32.38 24.76
C GLN A 147 33.93 -31.95 23.31
N GLN A 148 33.16 -32.54 22.40
CA GLN A 148 33.17 -32.21 20.99
C GLN A 148 31.84 -31.58 20.59
N LEU A 149 31.92 -30.35 20.07
CA LEU A 149 30.78 -29.64 19.50
C LEU A 149 30.59 -30.08 18.05
N VAL A 150 29.41 -30.60 17.76
CA VAL A 150 28.94 -30.95 16.43
C VAL A 150 28.04 -29.83 15.92
N VAL A 151 28.37 -29.28 14.75
CA VAL A 151 27.62 -28.22 14.09
C VAL A 151 27.19 -28.73 12.72
N HIS A 152 25.91 -29.00 12.56
CA HIS A 152 25.32 -29.44 11.30
C HIS A 152 24.61 -28.25 10.64
N ILE A 153 25.11 -27.85 9.47
CA ILE A 153 24.47 -26.83 8.63
C ILE A 153 23.62 -27.56 7.61
N LYS A 154 22.29 -27.50 7.79
CA LYS A 154 21.33 -28.17 6.92
C LYS A 154 21.14 -27.37 5.62
N GLU A 155 20.55 -26.20 5.73
CA GLU A 155 20.19 -25.37 4.58
C GLU A 155 20.05 -23.89 4.93
N CYS A 156 20.06 -23.02 3.92
CA CYS A 156 19.62 -21.64 4.03
C CYS A 156 18.39 -21.39 3.16
N GLN A 157 17.59 -20.40 3.54
CA GLN A 157 16.44 -19.95 2.75
C GLN A 157 16.46 -18.43 2.57
N GLY A 158 16.13 -17.98 1.37
CA GLY A 158 15.90 -16.57 1.05
C GLY A 158 17.15 -15.69 1.01
N LEU A 159 18.32 -16.25 0.67
CA LEU A 159 19.55 -15.46 0.49
C LEU A 159 19.39 -14.41 -0.63
N PRO A 160 20.08 -13.25 -0.54
CA PRO A 160 19.90 -12.15 -1.48
C PRO A 160 20.46 -12.48 -2.87
N LEU A 161 19.92 -11.80 -3.88
CA LEU A 161 20.45 -11.87 -5.25
C LEU A 161 21.68 -10.97 -5.36
N VAL A 162 22.75 -11.49 -5.98
CA VAL A 162 23.96 -10.72 -6.26
C VAL A 162 23.91 -10.30 -7.72
N ASN A 163 23.90 -8.98 -7.98
CA ASN A 163 23.79 -8.39 -9.32
C ASN A 163 22.56 -8.84 -10.14
N GLY A 164 21.45 -9.18 -9.46
CA GLY A 164 20.21 -9.64 -10.10
C GLY A 164 20.25 -11.12 -10.55
N GLN A 165 21.25 -11.88 -10.11
CA GLN A 165 21.35 -13.33 -10.31
C GLN A 165 21.40 -14.05 -8.96
N SER A 166 20.97 -15.32 -8.96
CA SER A 166 21.11 -16.19 -7.77
C SER A 166 22.58 -16.31 -7.39
N CYS A 167 22.86 -16.27 -6.09
CA CYS A 167 24.21 -16.36 -5.56
C CYS A 167 24.81 -17.78 -5.69
N ASP A 168 26.12 -17.85 -5.53
CA ASP A 168 26.90 -19.07 -5.34
C ASP A 168 27.31 -19.19 -3.85
N PRO A 169 26.39 -19.49 -2.92
CA PRO A 169 26.65 -19.38 -1.48
C PRO A 169 27.55 -20.50 -0.91
N TYR A 170 28.34 -20.13 0.11
CA TYR A 170 28.98 -21.04 1.06
C TYR A 170 28.93 -20.45 2.48
N ALA A 171 29.02 -21.32 3.49
CA ALA A 171 29.09 -20.91 4.89
C ALA A 171 30.50 -21.14 5.45
N ALA A 172 31.03 -20.14 6.15
CA ALA A 172 32.20 -20.27 7.01
C ALA A 172 31.72 -20.47 8.45
N VAL A 173 32.07 -21.62 9.03
CA VAL A 173 31.65 -22.07 10.36
C VAL A 173 32.82 -21.91 11.29
N SER A 174 32.71 -20.99 12.23
CA SER A 174 33.74 -20.65 13.19
C SER A 174 33.28 -20.99 14.60
N LEU A 175 34.15 -21.61 15.38
CA LEU A 175 34.00 -21.70 16.82
C LEU A 175 34.92 -20.67 17.46
N VAL A 176 34.32 -19.65 18.07
CA VAL A 176 35.01 -18.47 18.59
C VAL A 176 34.96 -18.48 20.12
N GLY A 177 36.08 -18.10 20.73
CA GLY A 177 36.22 -17.94 22.17
C GLY A 177 37.29 -16.88 22.48
N PRO A 178 37.59 -16.61 23.77
CA PRO A 178 38.54 -15.57 24.16
C PRO A 178 39.93 -15.70 23.53
N SER A 179 40.40 -16.94 23.33
CA SER A 179 41.72 -17.22 22.77
C SER A 179 41.68 -18.12 21.51
N ARG A 180 40.50 -18.34 20.93
CA ARG A 180 40.32 -19.24 19.78
C ARG A 180 39.41 -18.70 18.68
N ASN A 181 39.71 -19.13 17.46
CA ASN A 181 38.87 -18.93 16.28
C ASN A 181 39.16 -20.06 15.28
N ASP A 182 38.54 -21.21 15.51
CA ASP A 182 38.69 -22.38 14.64
C ASP A 182 37.64 -22.30 13.54
N GLN A 183 38.06 -22.17 12.28
CA GLN A 183 37.16 -21.99 11.13
C GLN A 183 37.20 -23.16 10.15
N LYS A 184 36.02 -23.58 9.67
CA LYS A 184 35.81 -24.54 8.58
C LYS A 184 34.84 -23.94 7.56
N LYS A 185 34.79 -24.48 6.34
CA LYS A 185 33.91 -23.97 5.27
C LYS A 185 33.12 -25.09 4.61
N THR A 186 31.89 -24.81 4.21
CA THR A 186 31.08 -25.71 3.38
C THR A 186 31.56 -25.69 1.93
N LYS A 187 31.06 -26.64 1.13
CA LYS A 187 31.15 -26.55 -0.33
C LYS A 187 30.26 -25.41 -0.84
N VAL A 188 30.70 -24.78 -1.93
CA VAL A 188 29.92 -23.77 -2.66
C VAL A 188 28.74 -24.44 -3.36
N LYS A 189 27.52 -23.93 -3.12
CA LYS A 189 26.32 -24.31 -3.90
C LYS A 189 26.11 -23.25 -4.97
N LYS A 190 25.86 -23.67 -6.21
CA LYS A 190 25.80 -22.74 -7.35
C LYS A 190 24.38 -22.29 -7.67
N LYS A 191 24.23 -21.01 -8.01
CA LYS A 191 23.01 -20.40 -8.57
C LYS A 191 21.76 -20.69 -7.76
N THR A 192 21.82 -20.52 -6.45
CA THR A 192 20.68 -20.75 -5.57
C THR A 192 20.63 -19.75 -4.41
N SER A 193 19.45 -19.20 -4.15
CA SER A 193 19.16 -18.43 -2.94
C SER A 193 18.73 -19.33 -1.76
N ASN A 194 18.54 -20.62 -2.01
CA ASN A 194 18.11 -21.62 -1.03
C ASN A 194 19.07 -22.82 -1.05
N PRO A 195 20.34 -22.65 -0.62
CA PRO A 195 21.32 -23.74 -0.65
C PRO A 195 21.02 -24.80 0.40
N GLN A 196 21.07 -26.06 -0.01
CA GLN A 196 21.11 -27.20 0.91
C GLN A 196 22.55 -27.67 1.05
N PHE A 197 23.16 -27.43 2.20
CA PHE A 197 24.54 -27.82 2.50
C PHE A 197 24.59 -29.27 2.94
N ASN A 198 23.85 -29.61 4.00
CA ASN A 198 23.87 -30.90 4.69
C ASN A 198 25.30 -31.33 5.06
N GLU A 199 26.07 -30.40 5.65
CA GLU A 199 27.47 -30.60 6.03
C GLU A 199 27.63 -30.48 7.55
N THR A 200 28.37 -31.41 8.14
CA THR A 200 28.61 -31.49 9.59
C THR A 200 30.06 -31.17 9.92
N PHE A 201 30.26 -30.28 10.89
CA PHE A 201 31.56 -29.86 11.38
C PHE A 201 31.72 -30.25 12.84
N TYR A 202 32.95 -30.63 13.19
CA TYR A 202 33.31 -31.05 14.53
C TYR A 202 34.36 -30.10 15.08
N PHE A 203 34.17 -29.63 16.30
CA PHE A 203 35.11 -28.76 16.99
C PHE A 203 35.35 -29.25 18.40
N GLU A 204 36.60 -29.21 18.85
CA GLU A 204 36.95 -29.56 20.23
C GLU A 204 36.63 -28.38 21.14
N VAL A 205 35.86 -28.63 22.19
CA VAL A 205 35.44 -27.61 23.15
C VAL A 205 36.50 -27.44 24.23
N THR A 206 37.02 -28.56 24.75
CA THR A 206 38.06 -28.63 25.78
C THR A 206 39.38 -29.09 25.14
N ARG A 207 40.40 -28.23 25.09
CA ARG A 207 41.77 -28.66 24.72
C ARG A 207 42.43 -29.32 25.92
N SER A 208 42.64 -30.63 25.88
CA SER A 208 43.48 -31.31 26.87
C SER A 208 44.89 -30.73 26.82
N SER A 209 45.42 -30.30 27.96
CA SER A 209 46.70 -29.60 28.15
C SER A 209 47.93 -30.48 27.91
N SER A 210 48.00 -31.24 26.82
CA SER A 210 49.07 -32.23 26.57
C SER A 210 50.29 -31.70 25.81
N TYR A 211 50.29 -30.45 25.31
CA TYR A 211 51.42 -29.90 24.53
C TYR A 211 52.38 -28.97 25.28
N THR A 212 52.21 -28.72 26.59
CA THR A 212 53.07 -27.81 27.35
C THR A 212 53.85 -28.50 28.47
N LYS A 213 54.57 -29.59 28.17
CA LYS A 213 55.65 -30.04 29.08
C LYS A 213 56.88 -29.10 29.09
N LYS A 214 56.90 -28.00 28.31
CA LYS A 214 58.03 -27.05 28.23
C LYS A 214 57.67 -25.55 28.16
N SER A 215 56.43 -25.14 28.38
CA SER A 215 56.03 -23.72 28.36
C SER A 215 55.38 -23.31 29.68
N GLN A 216 55.93 -22.29 30.35
CA GLN A 216 55.44 -21.71 31.61
C GLN A 216 54.14 -20.90 31.47
N PHE A 217 53.45 -20.95 30.33
CA PHE A 217 52.16 -20.27 30.16
C PHE A 217 51.01 -21.20 30.58
N GLN A 218 50.33 -20.85 31.68
CA GLN A 218 49.04 -21.44 32.06
C GLN A 218 48.02 -21.07 30.98
N VAL A 219 47.47 -22.07 30.28
CA VAL A 219 46.30 -21.91 29.41
C VAL A 219 45.08 -22.16 30.30
N GLU A 220 44.29 -21.12 30.55
CA GLU A 220 43.01 -21.27 31.27
C GLU A 220 42.07 -22.19 30.48
N GLU A 221 41.39 -23.10 31.18
CA GLU A 221 40.31 -23.89 30.62
C GLU A 221 39.20 -22.93 30.15
N GLU A 222 38.93 -22.88 28.84
CA GLU A 222 37.93 -21.96 28.30
C GLU A 222 36.52 -22.39 28.73
N ASP A 223 35.87 -21.57 29.56
CA ASP A 223 34.49 -21.77 29.97
C ASP A 223 33.56 -21.77 28.74
N ILE A 224 32.75 -22.83 28.62
CA ILE A 224 31.72 -23.02 27.58
C ILE A 224 30.81 -21.80 27.45
N GLU A 225 30.59 -21.06 28.55
CA GLU A 225 29.79 -19.83 28.56
C GLU A 225 30.38 -18.71 27.69
N LYS A 226 31.69 -18.73 27.45
CA LYS A 226 32.41 -17.73 26.64
C LYS A 226 32.53 -18.14 25.18
N LEU A 227 32.02 -19.31 24.80
CA LEU A 227 32.14 -19.86 23.46
C LEU A 227 30.90 -19.54 22.62
N GLU A 228 31.13 -19.13 21.37
CA GLU A 228 30.09 -18.87 20.38
C GLU A 228 30.38 -19.58 19.06
N ILE A 229 29.34 -20.07 18.41
CA ILE A 229 29.39 -20.51 17.02
C ILE A 229 29.07 -19.29 16.17
N ARG A 230 29.97 -18.95 15.26
CA ARG A 230 29.76 -17.92 14.25
C ARG A 230 29.62 -18.57 12.89
N ILE A 231 28.57 -18.21 12.17
CA ILE A 231 28.33 -18.68 10.81
C ILE A 231 28.24 -17.47 9.90
N ASP A 232 29.25 -17.29 9.05
CA ASP A 232 29.27 -16.25 8.04
C ASP A 232 28.87 -16.85 6.68
N LEU A 233 27.82 -16.32 6.06
CA LEU A 233 27.39 -16.69 4.72
C LEU A 233 28.04 -15.75 3.70
N TRP A 234 28.55 -16.34 2.63
CA TRP A 234 29.27 -15.63 1.58
C TRP A 234 28.81 -16.09 0.21
N ASN A 235 28.74 -15.17 -0.75
CA ASN A 235 28.64 -15.48 -2.16
C ASN A 235 30.05 -15.56 -2.75
N ASN A 236 30.39 -16.72 -3.30
CA ASN A 236 31.65 -16.93 -3.99
C ASN A 236 31.75 -16.01 -5.21
N GLY A 237 32.69 -15.07 -5.19
CA GLY A 237 32.91 -14.11 -6.27
C GLY A 237 33.64 -14.68 -7.48
N ASN A 238 34.12 -15.92 -7.40
CA ASN A 238 35.01 -16.60 -8.36
C ASN A 238 36.28 -15.78 -8.67
N LEU A 239 36.18 -14.76 -9.53
CA LEU A 239 37.28 -13.87 -9.96
C LEU A 239 37.26 -12.50 -9.25
N VAL A 240 36.24 -12.23 -8.43
CA VAL A 240 36.07 -11.01 -7.63
C VAL A 240 36.06 -11.40 -6.16
N GLN A 241 36.28 -10.44 -5.26
CA GLN A 241 36.14 -10.64 -3.82
C GLN A 241 34.76 -11.21 -3.46
N ASP A 242 34.73 -12.17 -2.54
CA ASP A 242 33.50 -12.75 -2.02
C ASP A 242 32.60 -11.69 -1.38
N ALA A 243 31.31 -11.75 -1.67
CA ALA A 243 30.33 -10.83 -1.12
C ALA A 243 29.71 -11.43 0.15
N PHE A 244 29.74 -10.69 1.24
CA PHE A 244 29.07 -11.09 2.48
C PHE A 244 27.56 -11.13 2.29
N LEU A 245 26.90 -12.15 2.83
CA LEU A 245 25.45 -12.36 2.74
C LEU A 245 24.75 -12.29 4.10
N GLY A 246 25.51 -12.31 5.20
CA GLY A 246 24.99 -12.25 6.56
C GLY A 246 25.73 -13.16 7.54
N GLU A 247 25.60 -12.88 8.84
CA GLU A 247 26.18 -13.68 9.90
C GLU A 247 25.15 -14.13 10.94
N VAL A 248 25.47 -15.21 11.64
CA VAL A 248 24.74 -15.68 12.82
C VAL A 248 25.74 -16.00 13.92
N LYS A 249 25.45 -15.54 15.14
CA LYS A 249 26.22 -15.87 16.35
C LYS A 249 25.32 -16.62 17.32
N VAL A 250 25.68 -17.85 17.63
CA VAL A 250 24.94 -18.72 18.55
C VAL A 250 25.81 -19.07 19.75
N PRO A 251 25.48 -18.59 20.96
CA PRO A 251 26.19 -18.97 22.17
C PRO A 251 26.11 -20.48 22.41
N VAL A 252 27.22 -21.13 22.74
CA VAL A 252 27.26 -22.59 22.94
C VAL A 252 26.41 -23.01 24.16
N LYS A 253 26.17 -22.11 25.11
CA LYS A 253 25.30 -22.34 26.29
C LYS A 253 23.87 -22.78 25.96
N VAL A 254 23.38 -22.55 24.73
CA VAL A 254 22.07 -23.04 24.26
C VAL A 254 21.94 -24.57 24.37
N LEU A 255 23.07 -25.28 24.38
CA LEU A 255 23.14 -26.74 24.53
C LEU A 255 23.02 -27.25 25.98
N ARG A 256 22.89 -26.39 26.99
CA ARG A 256 22.75 -26.83 28.40
C ARG A 256 21.35 -27.36 28.77
N SER A 257 20.36 -27.19 27.91
CA SER A 257 19.07 -27.86 28.04
C SER A 257 19.27 -29.38 27.88
N ASN A 258 18.62 -30.23 28.70
CA ASN A 258 18.73 -31.71 28.73
C ASN A 258 18.29 -32.45 27.44
N THR A 259 18.42 -31.83 26.27
CA THR A 259 18.07 -32.36 24.95
C THR A 259 19.32 -32.83 24.21
N SER A 260 19.26 -34.02 23.61
CA SER A 260 20.37 -34.67 22.89
C SER A 260 20.90 -33.90 21.67
N SER A 261 20.15 -32.92 21.16
CA SER A 261 20.55 -31.97 20.13
C SER A 261 19.64 -30.74 20.20
N TYR A 262 20.13 -29.60 19.70
CA TYR A 262 19.37 -28.36 19.57
C TYR A 262 19.27 -27.99 18.08
N GLU A 263 18.05 -27.84 17.58
CA GLU A 263 17.78 -27.54 16.16
C GLU A 263 16.92 -26.28 16.05
N ALA A 264 17.35 -25.31 15.25
CA ALA A 264 16.59 -24.08 15.04
C ALA A 264 16.96 -23.35 13.74
N TRP A 265 16.00 -22.57 13.24
CA TRP A 265 16.24 -21.56 12.21
C TRP A 265 16.72 -20.25 12.83
N TYR A 266 17.79 -19.70 12.28
CA TYR A 266 18.35 -18.42 12.68
C TYR A 266 18.32 -17.43 11.52
N TRP A 267 17.78 -16.25 11.76
CA TRP A 267 17.83 -15.15 10.79
C TRP A 267 19.24 -14.57 10.71
N LEU A 268 19.74 -14.40 9.49
CA LEU A 268 21.03 -13.77 9.25
C LEU A 268 20.98 -12.29 9.68
N GLN A 269 22.07 -11.83 10.28
CA GLN A 269 22.23 -10.47 10.78
C GLN A 269 23.35 -9.74 10.03
N PRO A 270 23.27 -8.41 9.92
CA PRO A 270 24.41 -7.56 9.58
C PRO A 270 25.61 -7.85 10.49
N ARG A 271 26.82 -7.69 9.95
CA ARG A 271 28.03 -7.75 10.76
C ARG A 271 28.20 -6.47 11.54
N ASP A 272 28.34 -6.58 12.86
CA ASP A 272 28.86 -5.51 13.71
C ASP A 272 30.35 -5.33 13.41
N ASN A 273 30.68 -4.64 12.32
CA ASN A 273 32.01 -4.06 12.20
C ASN A 273 32.08 -2.97 13.28
N GLY A 274 32.60 -3.32 14.46
CA GLY A 274 33.03 -2.34 15.45
C GLY A 274 33.77 -1.24 14.70
N SER A 275 33.22 -0.03 14.75
CA SER A 275 33.51 1.06 13.83
C SER A 275 35.00 1.26 13.60
N LYS A 276 35.55 0.68 12.52
CA LYS A 276 36.53 1.44 11.76
C LYS A 276 35.71 2.50 11.06
N SER A 277 35.61 3.64 11.73
CA SER A 277 35.02 4.86 11.21
C SER A 277 35.67 5.21 9.86
N SER A 278 35.17 4.64 8.75
CA SER A 278 34.97 5.49 7.59
C SER A 278 34.10 6.61 8.13
N LYS A 279 34.64 7.84 8.16
CA LYS A 279 33.96 9.05 8.63
C LYS A 279 32.46 8.88 8.41
N THR A 280 31.65 8.96 9.46
CA THR A 280 30.19 9.03 9.33
C THR A 280 29.90 10.27 8.50
N GLU A 281 29.89 10.11 7.18
CA GLU A 281 29.39 11.12 6.28
C GLU A 281 27.94 11.34 6.70
N ASP A 282 27.61 12.57 7.09
CA ASP A 282 26.23 12.94 7.35
C ASP A 282 25.49 12.84 6.02
N LEU A 283 24.84 11.70 5.78
CA LEU A 283 24.09 11.41 4.56
C LEU A 283 22.79 12.20 4.49
N GLY A 284 22.44 12.92 5.57
CA GLY A 284 21.19 13.64 5.74
C GLY A 284 20.20 12.89 6.62
N SER A 285 18.94 13.34 6.60
CA SER A 285 17.86 12.77 7.41
C SER A 285 16.56 12.70 6.63
N LEU A 286 15.71 11.75 7.00
CA LEU A 286 14.39 11.51 6.42
C LEU A 286 13.31 11.65 7.48
N ARG A 287 12.27 12.42 7.19
CA ARG A 287 11.10 12.61 8.05
C ARG A 287 9.98 11.66 7.63
N LEU A 288 9.56 10.81 8.56
CA LEU A 288 8.58 9.76 8.32
C LEU A 288 7.47 9.81 9.36
N ASN A 289 6.25 9.50 8.93
CA ASN A 289 5.16 9.05 9.79
C ASN A 289 4.84 7.60 9.39
N ILE A 290 4.89 6.68 10.34
CA ILE A 290 4.67 5.25 10.10
C ILE A 290 3.63 4.77 11.10
N CYS A 291 2.67 3.98 10.65
CA CYS A 291 1.75 3.22 11.48
C CYS A 291 1.71 1.78 10.97
N TYR A 292 2.03 0.85 11.86
CA TYR A 292 1.98 -0.58 11.62
C TYR A 292 0.86 -1.17 12.47
N ALA A 293 -0.04 -1.92 11.84
CA ALA A 293 -1.13 -2.61 12.52
C ALA A 293 -1.07 -4.11 12.25
N GLU A 294 -1.36 -4.91 13.28
CA GLU A 294 -1.45 -6.37 13.23
C GLU A 294 -2.78 -6.79 13.85
N ASP A 295 -3.77 -7.07 13.00
CA ASP A 295 -5.11 -7.46 13.39
C ASP A 295 -5.26 -8.98 13.36
N HIS A 296 -5.76 -9.55 14.46
CA HIS A 296 -6.02 -10.98 14.57
C HIS A 296 -7.50 -11.25 14.27
N VAL A 297 -7.76 -11.79 13.09
CA VAL A 297 -9.11 -12.09 12.60
C VAL A 297 -9.47 -13.53 12.96
N LEU A 298 -10.48 -13.66 13.82
CA LEU A 298 -11.03 -14.95 14.23
C LEU A 298 -11.84 -15.60 13.10
N PRO A 299 -12.17 -16.89 13.21
CA PRO A 299 -13.13 -17.52 12.32
C PRO A 299 -14.46 -16.75 12.24
N SER A 300 -15.12 -16.79 11.08
CA SER A 300 -16.34 -16.00 10.80
C SER A 300 -17.47 -16.30 11.79
N GLU A 301 -17.50 -17.53 12.31
CA GLU A 301 -18.43 -18.05 13.30
C GLU A 301 -18.41 -17.23 14.59
N CYS A 302 -17.23 -16.78 15.02
CA CYS A 302 -17.06 -15.96 16.22
C CYS A 302 -17.78 -14.61 16.13
N TYR A 303 -17.98 -14.09 14.90
CA TYR A 303 -18.62 -12.80 14.67
C TYR A 303 -20.12 -12.88 14.42
N ILE A 304 -20.72 -14.08 14.34
CA ILE A 304 -22.14 -14.26 14.03
C ILE A 304 -23.06 -13.46 14.99
N PRO A 305 -22.87 -13.50 16.33
CA PRO A 305 -23.75 -12.75 17.24
C PRO A 305 -23.70 -11.24 16.99
N LEU A 306 -22.50 -10.69 16.84
CA LEU A 306 -22.29 -9.27 16.54
C LEU A 306 -22.88 -8.89 15.17
N ARG A 307 -22.61 -9.68 14.13
CA ARG A 307 -23.16 -9.48 12.79
C ARG A 307 -24.68 -9.44 12.82
N ASN A 308 -25.32 -10.40 13.48
CA ASN A 308 -26.78 -10.47 13.56
C ASN A 308 -27.36 -9.27 14.31
N LEU A 309 -26.70 -8.81 15.39
CA LEU A 309 -27.10 -7.62 16.12
C LEU A 309 -27.03 -6.37 15.22
N LEU A 310 -25.94 -6.18 14.48
CA LEU A 310 -25.77 -5.05 13.56
C LEU A 310 -26.79 -5.07 12.42
N LEU A 311 -27.04 -6.23 11.82
CA LEU A 311 -27.98 -6.38 10.70
C LEU A 311 -29.45 -6.17 11.09
N LYS A 312 -29.80 -6.33 12.37
CA LYS A 312 -31.14 -5.99 12.91
C LYS A 312 -31.34 -4.49 13.15
N SER A 313 -30.29 -3.67 13.07
CA SER A 313 -30.37 -2.24 13.38
C SER A 313 -31.44 -1.46 12.63
N PRO A 314 -31.72 -1.69 11.32
CA PRO A 314 -32.79 -0.98 10.62
C PRO A 314 -34.19 -1.26 11.18
N ASP A 315 -34.37 -2.38 11.86
CA ASP A 315 -35.66 -2.84 12.37
C ASP A 315 -35.92 -2.34 13.82
N VAL A 316 -34.94 -1.69 14.45
CA VAL A 316 -35.03 -1.18 15.83
C VAL A 316 -35.65 0.21 15.87
N GLN A 317 -36.60 0.42 16.78
CA GLN A 317 -37.23 1.72 17.03
C GLN A 317 -37.11 2.11 18.52
N PRO A 318 -36.69 3.35 18.84
CA PRO A 318 -36.18 4.36 17.92
C PRO A 318 -34.84 3.93 17.29
N ILE A 319 -34.54 4.41 16.08
CA ILE A 319 -33.28 4.07 15.37
C ILE A 319 -32.03 4.42 16.18
N SER A 320 -32.13 5.42 17.07
CA SER A 320 -31.08 5.83 17.99
C SER A 320 -30.70 4.76 19.02
N ALA A 321 -31.57 3.79 19.29
CA ALA A 321 -31.31 2.64 20.15
C ALA A 321 -30.67 1.45 19.41
N SER A 322 -30.50 1.54 18.08
CA SER A 322 -29.92 0.47 17.28
C SER A 322 -28.40 0.36 17.49
N ALA A 323 -27.87 -0.85 17.43
CA ALA A 323 -26.43 -1.09 17.64
C ALA A 323 -25.56 -0.36 16.60
N ALA A 324 -25.98 -0.33 15.33
CA ALA A 324 -25.29 0.40 14.28
C ALA A 324 -25.27 1.92 14.53
N PHE A 325 -26.37 2.49 15.02
CA PHE A 325 -26.43 3.92 15.35
C PHE A 325 -25.51 4.27 16.51
N ILE A 326 -25.60 3.52 17.61
CA ILE A 326 -24.78 3.74 18.81
C ILE A 326 -23.29 3.66 18.47
N LEU A 327 -22.88 2.64 17.71
CA LEU A 327 -21.49 2.50 17.29
C LEU A 327 -21.02 3.69 16.44
N GLY A 328 -21.83 4.10 15.47
CA GLY A 328 -21.52 5.22 14.57
C GLY A 328 -21.36 6.57 15.28
N GLU A 329 -22.14 6.78 16.35
CA GLU A 329 -22.13 8.03 17.12
C GLU A 329 -21.07 8.08 18.22
N VAL A 330 -20.80 6.96 18.92
CA VAL A 330 -19.84 6.93 20.05
C VAL A 330 -18.39 7.06 19.58
N TYR A 331 -18.06 6.56 18.38
CA TYR A 331 -16.70 6.57 17.84
C TYR A 331 -16.54 7.54 16.66
N ARG A 332 -16.64 8.86 16.93
CA ARG A 332 -16.42 9.89 15.89
C ARG A 332 -14.95 10.09 15.50
N ASP A 333 -14.02 10.05 16.46
CA ASP A 333 -12.69 10.68 16.27
C ASP A 333 -11.47 9.74 16.31
N LYS A 334 -11.62 8.45 16.66
CA LYS A 334 -10.48 7.52 16.88
C LYS A 334 -10.40 6.31 15.95
N TYR A 335 -11.54 5.75 15.55
CA TYR A 335 -11.62 4.58 14.66
C TYR A 335 -12.80 4.80 13.73
N ASP A 336 -12.54 4.87 12.43
CA ASP A 336 -13.63 5.07 11.46
C ASP A 336 -14.46 3.78 11.32
N VAL A 337 -15.50 3.68 12.15
CA VAL A 337 -16.45 2.56 12.15
C VAL A 337 -17.49 2.65 11.04
N VAL A 338 -17.64 3.82 10.40
CA VAL A 338 -18.70 4.05 9.42
C VAL A 338 -18.43 3.28 8.14
N LEU A 339 -17.19 3.28 7.63
CA LEU A 339 -16.85 2.53 6.43
C LEU A 339 -17.10 1.01 6.58
N PRO A 340 -16.61 0.33 7.63
CA PRO A 340 -16.94 -1.08 7.89
C PRO A 340 -18.45 -1.33 8.03
N LEU A 341 -19.16 -0.45 8.73
CA LEU A 341 -20.60 -0.56 8.92
C LEU A 341 -21.37 -0.46 7.60
N VAL A 342 -21.03 0.52 6.76
CA VAL A 342 -21.62 0.71 5.43
C VAL A 342 -21.33 -0.51 4.55
N ARG A 343 -20.11 -1.04 4.55
CA ARG A 343 -19.76 -2.26 3.80
C ARG A 343 -20.61 -3.46 4.24
N LEU A 344 -20.77 -3.67 5.55
CA LEU A 344 -21.56 -4.76 6.10
C LEU A 344 -23.04 -4.63 5.69
N LEU A 345 -23.64 -3.45 5.91
CA LEU A 345 -25.05 -3.22 5.60
C LEU A 345 -25.32 -3.26 4.08
N LEU A 346 -24.38 -2.79 3.27
CA LEU A 346 -24.47 -2.83 1.81
C LEU A 346 -24.46 -4.28 1.31
N HIS A 347 -23.50 -5.09 1.79
CA HIS A 347 -23.38 -6.49 1.43
C HIS A 347 -24.66 -7.29 1.71
N HIS A 348 -25.35 -6.97 2.81
CA HIS A 348 -26.59 -7.64 3.21
C HIS A 348 -27.87 -6.91 2.77
N GLN A 349 -27.78 -5.90 1.90
CA GLN A 349 -28.93 -5.12 1.39
C GLN A 349 -29.77 -4.44 2.49
N LYS A 350 -29.15 -4.14 3.64
CA LYS A 350 -29.77 -3.47 4.80
C LYS A 350 -29.42 -1.98 4.90
N LEU A 351 -28.59 -1.45 3.99
CA LEU A 351 -28.12 -0.07 4.03
C LEU A 351 -29.21 0.96 3.77
N VAL A 352 -30.04 0.78 2.73
CA VAL A 352 -31.07 1.78 2.35
C VAL A 352 -32.10 1.98 3.48
N PRO A 353 -32.68 0.92 4.08
CA PRO A 353 -33.59 1.09 5.22
C PRO A 353 -32.93 1.77 6.42
N PHE A 354 -31.67 1.43 6.71
CA PHE A 354 -30.91 2.06 7.80
C PHE A 354 -30.70 3.56 7.54
N LEU A 355 -30.19 3.91 6.36
CA LEU A 355 -29.95 5.31 5.97
C LEU A 355 -31.23 6.13 5.99
N ALA A 356 -32.34 5.59 5.48
CA ALA A 356 -33.63 6.27 5.53
C ALA A 356 -34.07 6.54 6.98
N ALA A 357 -33.93 5.58 7.89
CA ALA A 357 -34.29 5.77 9.29
C ALA A 357 -33.39 6.81 10.01
N VAL A 358 -32.08 6.78 9.78
CA VAL A 358 -31.14 7.73 10.39
C VAL A 358 -31.32 9.15 9.81
N ALA A 359 -31.53 9.27 8.50
CA ALA A 359 -31.82 10.55 7.86
C ALA A 359 -33.17 11.14 8.32
N ASP A 360 -34.18 10.30 8.59
CA ASP A 360 -35.47 10.75 9.11
C ASP A 360 -35.34 11.35 10.51
N LEU A 361 -34.54 10.70 11.37
CA LEU A 361 -34.20 11.23 12.69
C LEU A 361 -33.54 12.61 12.59
N GLU A 362 -32.53 12.77 11.73
CA GLU A 362 -31.85 14.06 11.54
C GLU A 362 -32.79 15.15 11.01
N LEU A 363 -33.67 14.81 10.07
CA LEU A 363 -34.64 15.76 9.51
C LEU A 363 -35.70 16.20 10.54
N LYS A 364 -36.07 15.33 11.48
CA LYS A 364 -36.97 15.70 12.59
C LYS A 364 -36.36 16.77 13.48
N ASP A 365 -35.07 16.66 13.76
CA ASP A 365 -34.34 17.61 14.62
C ASP A 365 -33.96 18.91 13.89
N THR A 366 -33.98 18.92 12.55
CA THR A 366 -33.65 20.08 11.72
C THR A 366 -34.76 21.14 11.77
N GLN A 367 -34.42 22.38 12.17
CA GLN A 367 -35.36 23.49 12.28
C GLN A 367 -35.51 24.30 10.99
N GLU A 368 -34.40 24.55 10.28
CA GLU A 368 -34.38 25.38 9.07
C GLU A 368 -34.03 24.57 7.81
N ALA A 369 -34.78 24.78 6.72
CA ALA A 369 -34.59 24.07 5.45
C ALA A 369 -33.18 24.28 4.85
N ASN A 370 -32.57 25.44 5.09
CA ASN A 370 -31.22 25.78 4.66
C ASN A 370 -30.12 25.01 5.43
N THR A 371 -30.42 24.25 6.49
CA THR A 371 -29.43 23.50 7.29
C THR A 371 -29.48 21.99 7.09
N ILE A 372 -30.44 21.49 6.30
CA ILE A 372 -30.64 20.07 6.00
C ILE A 372 -29.32 19.42 5.56
N PHE A 373 -28.93 18.37 6.26
CA PHE A 373 -27.75 17.57 5.98
C PHE A 373 -26.46 18.38 5.80
N ARG A 374 -26.32 19.57 6.42
CA ARG A 374 -25.06 20.34 6.39
C ARG A 374 -24.08 19.93 7.49
N GLY A 375 -24.56 19.24 8.52
CA GLY A 375 -23.74 18.77 9.64
C GLY A 375 -22.83 17.61 9.29
N ASN A 376 -21.99 17.22 10.26
CA ASN A 376 -21.24 15.97 10.26
C ASN A 376 -22.00 14.93 11.11
N SER A 377 -23.10 14.43 10.59
CA SER A 377 -23.98 13.44 11.23
C SER A 377 -23.63 12.01 10.79
N LEU A 378 -24.15 11.01 11.51
CA LEU A 378 -24.07 9.62 11.04
C LEU A 378 -24.69 9.43 9.65
N ALA A 379 -25.83 10.07 9.35
CA ALA A 379 -26.46 9.97 8.04
C ALA A 379 -25.51 10.48 6.94
N THR A 380 -24.92 11.68 7.14
CA THR A 380 -24.02 12.27 6.14
C THR A 380 -22.76 11.45 5.95
N ARG A 381 -22.17 10.93 7.04
CA ARG A 381 -20.98 10.08 6.97
C ARG A 381 -21.25 8.75 6.26
N CYS A 382 -22.38 8.10 6.56
CA CYS A 382 -22.76 6.86 5.88
C CYS A 382 -23.04 7.09 4.38
N LEU A 383 -23.65 8.22 4.01
CA LEU A 383 -23.87 8.59 2.62
C LEU A 383 -22.54 8.84 1.89
N ASP A 384 -21.58 9.52 2.53
CA ASP A 384 -20.26 9.78 1.95
C ASP A 384 -19.52 8.47 1.63
N GLU A 385 -19.47 7.53 2.57
CA GLU A 385 -18.82 6.23 2.35
C GLU A 385 -19.57 5.38 1.32
N MET A 386 -20.91 5.42 1.30
CA MET A 386 -21.71 4.74 0.28
C MET A 386 -21.40 5.29 -1.12
N MET A 387 -21.38 6.61 -1.29
CA MET A 387 -21.07 7.24 -2.58
C MET A 387 -19.64 6.93 -3.03
N LYS A 388 -18.67 6.87 -2.12
CA LYS A 388 -17.28 6.45 -2.44
C LYS A 388 -17.20 5.01 -2.94
N ILE A 389 -17.95 4.10 -2.33
CA ILE A 389 -17.96 2.68 -2.71
C ILE A 389 -18.69 2.47 -4.04
N VAL A 390 -19.93 2.96 -4.14
CA VAL A 390 -20.84 2.69 -5.25
C VAL A 390 -20.56 3.59 -6.45
N GLY A 391 -20.18 4.83 -6.19
CA GLY A 391 -19.94 5.86 -7.20
C GLY A 391 -18.53 5.88 -7.79
N LYS A 392 -17.64 4.96 -7.40
CA LYS A 392 -16.23 4.94 -7.86
C LYS A 392 -16.11 4.93 -9.40
N HIS A 393 -16.85 4.05 -10.07
CA HIS A 393 -16.84 3.98 -11.53
C HIS A 393 -17.45 5.22 -12.17
N TYR A 394 -18.55 5.71 -11.59
CA TYR A 394 -19.24 6.90 -12.05
C TYR A 394 -18.31 8.13 -12.04
N LEU A 395 -17.51 8.33 -10.98
CA LEU A 395 -16.47 9.36 -10.96
C LEU A 395 -15.40 9.14 -12.02
N LYS A 396 -14.95 7.90 -12.22
CA LYS A 396 -13.90 7.59 -13.19
C LYS A 396 -14.34 7.94 -14.62
N VAL A 397 -15.53 7.51 -15.03
CA VAL A 397 -16.04 7.80 -16.39
C VAL A 397 -16.30 9.30 -16.56
N THR A 398 -16.86 9.96 -15.54
CA THR A 398 -17.26 11.37 -15.65
C THR A 398 -16.08 12.35 -15.55
N LEU A 399 -15.14 12.15 -14.62
CA LEU A 399 -14.11 13.15 -14.30
C LEU A 399 -12.71 12.79 -14.81
N LYS A 400 -12.34 11.50 -14.89
CA LYS A 400 -10.95 11.11 -15.16
C LYS A 400 -10.37 11.72 -16.45
N PRO A 401 -11.07 11.71 -17.60
CA PRO A 401 -10.51 12.27 -18.84
C PRO A 401 -10.14 13.75 -18.71
N ILE A 402 -10.96 14.53 -18.00
CA ILE A 402 -10.75 15.98 -17.80
C ILE A 402 -9.63 16.22 -16.78
N LEU A 403 -9.60 15.42 -15.71
CA LEU A 403 -8.53 15.50 -14.71
C LEU A 403 -7.18 15.10 -15.30
N ASP A 404 -7.16 14.14 -16.21
CA ASP A 404 -5.94 13.76 -16.93
C ASP A 404 -5.45 14.92 -17.81
N GLU A 405 -6.32 15.59 -18.55
CA GLU A 405 -5.98 16.81 -19.30
C GLU A 405 -5.41 17.92 -18.40
N ILE A 406 -6.07 18.22 -17.27
CA ILE A 406 -5.63 19.27 -16.34
C ILE A 406 -4.24 18.97 -15.76
N CYS A 407 -3.98 17.71 -15.42
CA CYS A 407 -2.73 17.33 -14.77
C CYS A 407 -1.58 17.14 -15.77
N ASP A 408 -1.86 16.67 -16.98
CA ASP A 408 -0.82 16.36 -17.98
C ASP A 408 -0.48 17.58 -18.84
N SER A 409 -1.41 18.55 -18.96
CA SER A 409 -1.20 19.83 -19.64
C SER A 409 -1.76 21.01 -18.80
N PRO A 410 -1.12 21.35 -17.67
CA PRO A 410 -1.63 22.36 -16.76
C PRO A 410 -1.54 23.77 -17.34
N LYS A 411 -2.68 24.46 -17.44
CA LYS A 411 -2.75 25.89 -17.77
C LYS A 411 -2.76 26.75 -16.48
N PRO A 412 -2.16 27.96 -16.50
CA PRO A 412 -2.21 28.85 -15.36
C PRO A 412 -3.63 29.39 -15.16
N CYS A 413 -4.14 29.23 -13.93
CA CYS A 413 -5.52 29.57 -13.54
C CYS A 413 -5.57 30.41 -12.25
N GLU A 414 -4.44 30.96 -11.77
CA GLU A 414 -4.44 31.77 -10.55
C GLU A 414 -5.11 33.12 -10.82
N ILE A 415 -6.09 33.47 -9.98
CA ILE A 415 -6.91 34.67 -10.09
C ILE A 415 -6.91 35.50 -8.81
N ASP A 416 -6.23 35.05 -7.76
CA ASP A 416 -6.00 35.80 -6.53
C ASP A 416 -4.91 36.87 -6.77
N PRO A 417 -5.23 38.17 -6.69
CA PRO A 417 -4.28 39.24 -6.96
C PRO A 417 -2.98 39.18 -6.14
N ILE A 418 -3.03 38.60 -4.93
CA ILE A 418 -1.89 38.52 -4.01
C ILE A 418 -0.92 37.40 -4.42
N LYS A 419 -1.39 36.41 -5.18
CA LYS A 419 -0.62 35.21 -5.56
C LYS A 419 -0.10 35.24 -7.00
N LEU A 420 -0.48 36.27 -7.76
CA LEU A 420 0.00 36.47 -9.13
C LEU A 420 1.49 36.83 -9.13
N LYS A 421 2.19 36.35 -10.14
CA LYS A 421 3.58 36.72 -10.41
C LYS A 421 3.62 37.95 -11.30
N GLU A 422 4.74 38.66 -11.25
CA GLU A 422 4.98 39.82 -12.10
C GLU A 422 4.98 39.40 -13.58
N GLY A 423 4.10 40.01 -14.39
CA GLY A 423 3.89 39.65 -15.80
C GLY A 423 2.71 38.70 -16.08
N ASP A 424 2.02 38.20 -15.05
CA ASP A 424 0.82 37.36 -15.23
C ASP A 424 -0.37 38.17 -15.80
N ASN A 425 -1.14 37.54 -16.69
CA ASN A 425 -2.37 38.11 -17.22
C ASN A 425 -3.60 37.43 -16.61
N VAL A 426 -4.24 38.13 -15.67
CA VAL A 426 -5.40 37.64 -14.92
C VAL A 426 -6.57 37.28 -15.81
N GLU A 427 -6.80 38.00 -16.90
CA GLU A 427 -7.93 37.73 -17.78
C GLU A 427 -7.73 36.41 -18.55
N ILE A 428 -6.50 36.14 -19.02
CA ILE A 428 -6.16 34.84 -19.61
C ILE A 428 -6.30 33.72 -18.57
N HIS A 429 -5.88 33.95 -17.32
CA HIS A 429 -6.04 32.96 -16.24
C HIS A 429 -7.51 32.67 -15.93
N LYS A 430 -8.37 33.70 -15.95
CA LYS A 430 -9.83 33.55 -15.80
C LYS A 430 -10.44 32.76 -16.95
N GLU A 431 -10.03 33.02 -18.20
CA GLU A 431 -10.48 32.26 -19.37
C GLU A 431 -10.09 30.78 -19.28
N ASN A 432 -8.84 30.49 -18.89
CA ASN A 432 -8.36 29.13 -18.66
C ASN A 432 -9.18 28.42 -17.55
N LEU A 433 -9.43 29.11 -16.45
CA LEU A 433 -10.22 28.58 -15.34
C LEU A 433 -11.66 28.30 -15.79
N ARG A 434 -12.28 29.24 -16.53
CA ARG A 434 -13.63 29.08 -17.08
C ARG A 434 -13.71 27.86 -18.00
N TYR A 435 -12.74 27.71 -18.91
CA TYR A 435 -12.67 26.55 -19.81
C TYR A 435 -12.68 25.22 -19.04
N TYR A 436 -11.89 25.07 -17.98
CA TYR A 436 -11.89 23.84 -17.18
C TYR A 436 -13.17 23.66 -16.37
N VAL A 437 -13.73 24.73 -15.81
CA VAL A 437 -15.02 24.68 -15.09
C VAL A 437 -16.13 24.23 -16.02
N ASP A 438 -16.24 24.79 -17.22
CA ASP A 438 -17.28 24.45 -18.20
C ASP A 438 -17.18 22.98 -18.63
N LYS A 439 -15.95 22.47 -18.84
CA LYS A 439 -15.73 21.04 -19.13
C LYS A 439 -16.19 20.13 -17.99
N VAL A 440 -15.75 20.42 -16.76
CA VAL A 440 -16.11 19.60 -15.58
C VAL A 440 -17.62 19.67 -15.33
N PHE A 441 -18.21 20.87 -15.38
CA PHE A 441 -19.64 21.06 -15.19
C PHE A 441 -20.45 20.31 -16.24
N SER A 442 -20.11 20.48 -17.53
CA SER A 442 -20.81 19.81 -18.63
C SER A 442 -20.73 18.28 -18.52
N ALA A 443 -19.57 17.74 -18.17
CA ALA A 443 -19.42 16.30 -17.95
C ALA A 443 -20.30 15.80 -16.80
N ILE A 444 -20.38 16.54 -15.69
CA ILE A 444 -21.25 16.18 -14.56
C ILE A 444 -22.73 16.18 -15.01
N ILE A 445 -23.22 17.28 -15.58
CA ILE A 445 -24.63 17.41 -15.95
C ILE A 445 -25.06 16.38 -17.00
N CYS A 446 -24.20 16.06 -17.98
CA CYS A 446 -24.50 15.07 -19.01
C CYS A 446 -24.38 13.61 -18.53
N SER A 447 -23.97 13.37 -17.28
CA SER A 447 -23.69 12.03 -16.77
C SER A 447 -24.86 11.38 -16.01
N SER A 448 -26.04 12.00 -15.96
CA SER A 448 -27.19 11.55 -15.16
C SER A 448 -27.61 10.10 -15.42
N MET A 449 -27.42 9.61 -16.66
CA MET A 449 -27.73 8.23 -17.04
C MET A 449 -26.74 7.20 -16.50
N SER A 450 -25.52 7.62 -16.18
CA SER A 450 -24.47 6.77 -15.62
C SER A 450 -24.51 6.71 -14.08
N CYS A 451 -25.45 7.43 -13.45
CA CYS A 451 -25.62 7.42 -12.00
C CYS A 451 -26.05 6.03 -11.51
N PRO A 452 -25.36 5.42 -10.52
CA PRO A 452 -25.72 4.10 -10.00
C PRO A 452 -27.12 4.06 -9.38
N THR A 453 -27.90 3.01 -9.68
CA THR A 453 -29.29 2.85 -9.21
C THR A 453 -29.44 3.02 -7.70
N LEU A 454 -28.54 2.39 -6.92
CA LEU A 454 -28.56 2.50 -5.45
C LEU A 454 -28.39 3.95 -4.95
N MET A 455 -27.55 4.75 -5.63
CA MET A 455 -27.42 6.17 -5.30
C MET A 455 -28.71 6.91 -5.65
N SER A 456 -29.31 6.61 -6.81
CA SER A 456 -30.58 7.21 -7.23
C SER A 456 -31.73 6.92 -6.27
N ASP A 457 -31.86 5.68 -5.79
CA ASP A 457 -32.88 5.28 -4.83
C ASP A 457 -32.74 6.04 -3.50
N VAL A 458 -31.51 6.19 -3.02
CA VAL A 458 -31.21 6.94 -1.80
C VAL A 458 -31.49 8.42 -2.00
N PHE A 459 -31.08 9.02 -3.11
CA PHE A 459 -31.36 10.43 -3.41
C PHE A 459 -32.86 10.71 -3.56
N TYR A 460 -33.60 9.80 -4.20
CA TYR A 460 -35.05 9.87 -4.25
C TYR A 460 -35.66 9.84 -2.84
N SER A 461 -35.24 8.91 -1.98
CA SER A 461 -35.72 8.82 -0.60
C SER A 461 -35.45 10.12 0.17
N LEU A 462 -34.22 10.65 0.11
CA LEU A 462 -33.85 11.90 0.80
C LEU A 462 -34.68 13.09 0.31
N ARG A 463 -34.89 13.19 -1.01
CA ARG A 463 -35.73 14.22 -1.63
C ARG A 463 -37.15 14.16 -1.10
N GLN A 464 -37.77 12.98 -1.10
CA GLN A 464 -39.14 12.79 -0.62
C GLN A 464 -39.30 13.13 0.86
N MET A 465 -38.32 12.72 1.69
CA MET A 465 -38.32 13.03 3.12
C MET A 465 -38.18 14.53 3.39
N ALA A 466 -37.29 15.22 2.67
CA ALA A 466 -37.13 16.67 2.79
C ALA A 466 -38.39 17.44 2.38
N THR A 467 -39.03 17.06 1.26
CA THR A 467 -40.30 17.67 0.82
C THR A 467 -41.42 17.48 1.83
N ARG A 468 -41.51 16.30 2.48
CA ARG A 468 -42.51 16.05 3.53
C ARG A 468 -42.26 16.90 4.78
N ARG A 469 -40.99 17.11 5.15
CA ARG A 469 -40.60 17.88 6.35
C ARG A 469 -40.80 19.40 6.17
N PHE A 470 -40.60 19.91 4.95
CA PHE A 470 -40.68 21.33 4.61
C PHE A 470 -41.55 21.56 3.36
N PRO A 471 -42.87 21.31 3.42
CA PRO A 471 -43.75 21.38 2.26
C PRO A 471 -43.90 22.80 1.68
N ASN A 472 -43.62 23.83 2.50
CA ASN A 472 -43.73 25.23 2.12
C ASN A 472 -42.52 25.77 1.34
N ASP A 473 -41.42 25.01 1.26
CA ASP A 473 -40.22 25.38 0.51
C ASP A 473 -40.02 24.44 -0.69
N PRO A 474 -40.43 24.83 -1.91
CA PRO A 474 -40.28 23.99 -3.09
C PRO A 474 -38.82 23.73 -3.48
N HIS A 475 -37.86 24.51 -2.96
CA HIS A 475 -36.44 24.36 -3.25
C HIS A 475 -35.78 23.27 -2.40
N VAL A 476 -36.40 22.89 -1.27
CA VAL A 476 -35.83 21.93 -0.32
C VAL A 476 -35.52 20.57 -0.95
N GLN A 477 -36.32 20.17 -1.94
CA GLN A 477 -36.19 18.91 -2.65
C GLN A 477 -34.87 18.82 -3.43
N TYR A 478 -34.37 19.96 -3.93
CA TYR A 478 -33.10 20.03 -4.67
C TYR A 478 -31.92 20.23 -3.73
N SER A 479 -32.07 21.07 -2.70
CA SER A 479 -30.99 21.32 -1.74
C SER A 479 -30.63 20.09 -0.91
N ALA A 480 -31.59 19.20 -0.63
CA ALA A 480 -31.37 17.95 0.10
C ALA A 480 -30.43 16.97 -0.61
N VAL A 481 -30.40 16.99 -1.95
CA VAL A 481 -29.56 16.09 -2.77
C VAL A 481 -28.30 16.80 -3.28
N SER A 482 -28.43 18.08 -3.64
CA SER A 482 -27.35 18.91 -4.21
C SER A 482 -26.07 18.90 -3.38
N SER A 483 -26.17 19.00 -2.05
CA SER A 483 -25.01 19.02 -1.16
C SER A 483 -24.21 17.71 -1.21
N PHE A 484 -24.88 16.55 -1.30
CA PHE A 484 -24.17 15.28 -1.41
C PHE A 484 -23.48 15.14 -2.76
N VAL A 485 -24.19 15.46 -3.84
CA VAL A 485 -23.70 15.20 -5.20
C VAL A 485 -22.61 16.18 -5.61
N PHE A 486 -22.81 17.48 -5.42
CA PHE A 486 -21.84 18.48 -5.82
C PHE A 486 -20.79 18.73 -4.75
N LEU A 487 -21.19 18.93 -3.50
CA LEU A 487 -20.27 19.34 -2.44
C LEU A 487 -19.48 18.16 -1.85
N ARG A 488 -20.11 17.00 -1.59
CA ARG A 488 -19.45 15.86 -0.92
C ARG A 488 -18.91 14.78 -1.86
N PHE A 489 -19.35 14.75 -3.12
CA PHE A 489 -18.96 13.73 -4.08
C PHE A 489 -18.10 14.28 -5.22
N PHE A 490 -18.68 15.03 -6.18
CA PHE A 490 -17.92 15.51 -7.34
C PHE A 490 -16.84 16.52 -6.99
N ALA A 491 -17.14 17.56 -6.20
CA ALA A 491 -16.15 18.59 -5.90
C ALA A 491 -15.01 18.07 -5.03
N VAL A 492 -15.28 17.13 -4.11
CA VAL A 492 -14.23 16.48 -3.31
C VAL A 492 -13.34 15.61 -4.21
N ALA A 493 -13.93 14.90 -5.17
CA ALA A 493 -13.17 14.11 -6.13
C ALA A 493 -12.30 14.98 -7.06
N VAL A 494 -12.75 16.19 -7.41
CA VAL A 494 -11.95 17.16 -8.20
C VAL A 494 -10.78 17.71 -7.39
N VAL A 495 -10.99 18.12 -6.13
CA VAL A 495 -9.92 18.70 -5.31
C VAL A 495 -8.91 17.65 -4.82
N SER A 496 -9.34 16.39 -4.65
CA SER A 496 -8.50 15.30 -4.14
C SER A 496 -8.62 14.05 -5.01
N PRO A 497 -8.19 14.10 -6.29
CA PRO A 497 -8.38 13.01 -7.24
C PRO A 497 -7.64 11.72 -6.87
N HIS A 498 -6.54 11.83 -6.10
CA HIS A 498 -5.79 10.68 -5.58
C HIS A 498 -6.63 9.86 -4.59
N SER A 499 -7.33 10.50 -3.65
CA SER A 499 -8.18 9.84 -2.64
C SER A 499 -9.35 9.05 -3.24
N PHE A 500 -9.73 9.36 -4.48
CA PHE A 500 -10.76 8.66 -5.24
C PHE A 500 -10.20 7.72 -6.33
N HIS A 501 -8.88 7.51 -6.34
CA HIS A 501 -8.18 6.69 -7.34
C HIS A 501 -8.39 7.16 -8.80
N LEU A 502 -8.62 8.45 -9.02
CA LEU A 502 -8.73 9.05 -10.35
C LEU A 502 -7.34 9.36 -10.94
N ARG A 503 -6.37 9.62 -10.06
CA ARG A 503 -4.95 9.81 -10.38
C ARG A 503 -4.08 8.94 -9.45
N PRO A 504 -2.96 8.39 -9.95
CA PRO A 504 -2.08 7.52 -9.15
C PRO A 504 -1.26 8.27 -8.10
N HIS A 505 -1.14 9.61 -8.22
CA HIS A 505 -0.31 10.42 -7.33
C HIS A 505 -0.98 11.77 -7.03
N HIS A 506 -0.54 12.41 -5.94
CA HIS A 506 -0.92 13.79 -5.64
C HIS A 506 -0.47 14.76 -6.75
N PRO A 507 -1.33 15.68 -7.20
CA PRO A 507 -0.94 16.76 -8.10
C PRO A 507 0.11 17.69 -7.47
N ASP A 508 0.90 18.39 -8.28
CA ASP A 508 1.81 19.43 -7.78
C ASP A 508 1.04 20.63 -7.19
N ASN A 509 1.74 21.57 -6.57
CA ASN A 509 1.13 22.71 -5.89
C ASN A 509 0.30 23.61 -6.82
N GLN A 510 0.76 23.83 -8.06
CA GLN A 510 0.06 24.66 -9.04
C GLN A 510 -1.22 23.96 -9.51
N THR A 511 -1.12 22.68 -9.86
CA THR A 511 -2.28 21.88 -10.28
C THR A 511 -3.30 21.72 -9.15
N THR A 512 -2.84 21.50 -7.91
CA THR A 512 -3.70 21.43 -6.72
C THR A 512 -4.47 22.74 -6.51
N ARG A 513 -3.81 23.89 -6.73
CA ARG A 513 -4.45 25.19 -6.67
C ARG A 513 -5.53 25.35 -7.75
N THR A 514 -5.24 24.98 -9.00
CA THR A 514 -6.22 24.98 -10.10
C THR A 514 -7.43 24.09 -9.78
N LEU A 515 -7.20 22.86 -9.34
CA LEU A 515 -8.26 21.93 -8.94
C LEU A 515 -9.10 22.47 -7.78
N THR A 516 -8.49 23.18 -6.84
CA THR A 516 -9.20 23.83 -5.73
C THR A 516 -10.14 24.93 -6.23
N LEU A 517 -9.69 25.77 -7.18
CA LEU A 517 -10.52 26.82 -7.77
C LEU A 517 -11.68 26.23 -8.59
N ILE A 518 -11.42 25.19 -9.37
CA ILE A 518 -12.46 24.45 -10.11
C ILE A 518 -13.47 23.85 -9.13
N SER A 519 -13.01 23.11 -8.12
CA SER A 519 -13.84 22.49 -7.09
C SER A 519 -14.73 23.51 -6.38
N LYS A 520 -14.18 24.64 -5.92
CA LYS A 520 -14.95 25.73 -5.31
C LYS A 520 -16.03 26.28 -6.25
N THR A 521 -15.72 26.41 -7.54
CA THR A 521 -16.69 26.89 -8.52
C THR A 521 -17.81 25.89 -8.74
N ILE A 522 -17.49 24.61 -8.93
CA ILE A 522 -18.47 23.53 -9.08
C ILE A 522 -19.36 23.41 -7.84
N GLN A 523 -18.82 23.59 -6.63
CA GLN A 523 -19.61 23.64 -5.39
C GLN A 523 -20.64 24.78 -5.43
N THR A 524 -20.21 25.98 -5.82
CA THR A 524 -21.07 27.16 -5.91
C THR A 524 -22.16 26.98 -6.97
N LEU A 525 -21.83 26.45 -8.15
CA LEU A 525 -22.79 26.17 -9.22
C LEU A 525 -23.81 25.10 -8.81
N GLY A 526 -23.34 24.05 -8.14
CA GLY A 526 -24.16 22.94 -7.68
C GLY A 526 -25.10 23.30 -6.53
N CYS A 527 -24.69 24.23 -5.64
CA CYS A 527 -25.50 24.69 -4.52
C CYS A 527 -26.69 25.52 -4.99
N TRP A 528 -27.88 24.92 -4.91
CA TRP A 528 -29.12 25.58 -5.30
C TRP A 528 -29.30 26.94 -4.60
N GLY A 529 -29.51 27.99 -5.40
CA GLY A 529 -29.74 29.37 -4.91
C GLY A 529 -28.49 30.15 -4.48
N SER A 530 -27.27 29.61 -4.65
CA SER A 530 -26.02 30.29 -4.26
C SER A 530 -25.64 31.47 -5.17
N LEU A 531 -26.08 31.45 -6.43
CA LEU A 531 -25.83 32.52 -7.42
C LEU A 531 -26.91 33.62 -7.43
N SER A 532 -27.87 33.60 -6.49
CA SER A 532 -28.86 34.67 -6.39
C SER A 532 -28.20 35.99 -5.99
N LYS A 533 -28.68 37.12 -6.56
CA LYS A 533 -28.14 38.47 -6.34
C LYS A 533 -27.96 38.84 -4.86
N SER A 534 -28.77 38.28 -3.96
CA SER A 534 -28.74 38.55 -2.52
C SER A 534 -27.60 37.85 -1.76
N LYS A 535 -27.08 36.71 -2.25
CA LYS A 535 -26.03 35.94 -1.56
C LYS A 535 -24.62 36.23 -2.06
N LEU A 536 -24.46 36.75 -3.27
CA LEU A 536 -23.14 37.09 -3.83
C LEU A 536 -22.40 38.20 -3.04
N SER A 537 -23.15 39.09 -2.37
CA SER A 537 -22.61 40.13 -1.49
C SER A 537 -22.01 39.61 -0.17
N SER A 538 -22.20 38.32 0.15
CA SER A 538 -21.76 37.69 1.41
C SER A 538 -20.51 36.81 1.29
N PHE A 539 -19.90 36.72 0.10
CA PHE A 539 -18.73 35.86 -0.12
C PHE A 539 -17.48 36.41 0.57
N LYS A 540 -16.78 35.52 1.27
CA LYS A 540 -15.53 35.84 2.00
C LYS A 540 -14.34 36.17 1.09
N GLU A 541 -14.36 35.71 -0.17
CA GLU A 541 -13.26 35.85 -1.13
C GLU A 541 -13.68 36.79 -2.28
N ALA A 542 -13.41 38.09 -2.12
CA ALA A 542 -13.85 39.13 -3.07
C ALA A 542 -13.37 38.90 -4.52
N PHE A 543 -12.19 38.29 -4.72
CA PHE A 543 -11.63 37.99 -6.04
C PHE A 543 -12.43 36.91 -6.82
N MET A 544 -13.09 35.98 -6.12
CA MET A 544 -13.93 34.95 -6.75
C MET A 544 -15.29 35.51 -7.19
N CYS A 545 -15.77 36.58 -6.57
CA CYS A 545 -17.09 37.14 -6.84
C CYS A 545 -17.26 37.56 -8.31
N GLU A 546 -16.24 38.22 -8.88
CA GLU A 546 -16.29 38.67 -10.27
C GLU A 546 -16.29 37.48 -11.23
N PHE A 547 -15.53 36.43 -10.92
CA PHE A 547 -15.54 35.19 -11.69
C PHE A 547 -16.89 34.48 -11.62
N PHE A 548 -17.53 34.39 -10.45
CA PHE A 548 -18.85 33.76 -10.31
C PHE A 548 -19.96 34.49 -11.05
N LYS A 549 -19.86 35.82 -11.26
CA LYS A 549 -20.84 36.56 -12.08
C LYS A 549 -20.92 36.03 -13.51
N THR A 550 -19.83 35.47 -14.02
CA THR A 550 -19.78 34.93 -15.38
C THR A 550 -20.62 33.67 -15.59
N PHE A 551 -21.12 33.06 -14.50
CA PHE A 551 -21.98 31.88 -14.50
C PHE A 551 -23.40 32.16 -13.97
N GLN A 552 -23.80 33.43 -13.83
CA GLN A 552 -25.16 33.81 -13.37
C GLN A 552 -26.26 33.53 -14.40
N GLU A 553 -25.92 32.92 -15.52
CA GLU A 553 -26.87 32.58 -16.57
C GLU A 553 -27.88 31.53 -16.08
N GLU A 554 -29.15 31.75 -16.39
CA GLU A 554 -30.26 30.87 -15.97
C GLU A 554 -30.06 29.41 -16.44
N MET A 555 -29.31 29.23 -17.53
CA MET A 555 -28.98 27.91 -18.09
C MET A 555 -28.31 26.96 -17.08
N TYR A 556 -27.38 27.46 -16.25
CA TYR A 556 -26.67 26.60 -15.28
C TYR A 556 -27.63 26.11 -14.20
N THR A 557 -28.53 26.99 -13.76
CA THR A 557 -29.53 26.65 -12.73
C THR A 557 -30.53 25.62 -13.27
N VAL A 558 -31.01 25.80 -14.50
CA VAL A 558 -31.92 24.86 -15.16
C VAL A 558 -31.24 23.50 -15.39
N ALA A 559 -29.99 23.51 -15.84
CA ALA A 559 -29.19 22.30 -16.05
C ALA A 559 -28.98 21.50 -14.76
N VAL A 560 -28.61 22.16 -13.66
CA VAL A 560 -28.48 21.52 -12.34
C VAL A 560 -29.82 20.95 -11.88
N LYS A 561 -30.92 21.70 -12.02
CA LYS A 561 -32.25 21.24 -11.64
C LYS A 561 -32.61 19.93 -12.36
N LYS A 562 -32.49 19.93 -13.68
CA LYS A 562 -32.77 18.77 -14.52
C LYS A 562 -31.91 17.57 -14.12
N PHE A 563 -30.61 17.78 -13.95
CA PHE A 563 -29.69 16.75 -13.51
C PHE A 563 -30.10 16.14 -12.16
N LEU A 564 -30.41 16.98 -11.16
CA LEU A 564 -30.85 16.53 -9.83
C LEU A 564 -32.15 15.74 -9.90
N GLU A 565 -33.10 16.11 -10.77
CA GLU A 565 -34.34 15.36 -10.99
C GLU A 565 -34.07 13.98 -11.60
N GLU A 566 -33.20 13.91 -12.61
CA GLU A 566 -32.88 12.66 -13.31
C GLU A 566 -32.12 11.66 -12.41
N ILE A 567 -31.21 12.13 -11.55
CA ILE A 567 -30.48 11.25 -10.63
C ILE A 567 -31.27 10.88 -9.38
N SER A 568 -32.37 11.59 -9.07
CA SER A 568 -33.26 11.32 -7.93
C SER A 568 -34.62 10.78 -8.39
N SER A 569 -34.66 10.02 -9.49
CA SER A 569 -35.86 9.37 -10.02
C SER A 569 -35.77 7.85 -9.87
N THR A 570 -36.91 7.19 -9.64
CA THR A 570 -37.03 5.72 -9.49
C THR A 570 -37.50 5.01 -10.77
N GLU A 571 -37.62 5.74 -11.89
CA GLU A 571 -37.91 5.09 -13.17
C GLU A 571 -36.74 4.16 -13.49
N SER A 572 -37.06 2.89 -13.75
CA SER A 572 -36.07 1.91 -14.17
C SER A 572 -35.41 2.42 -15.45
N LYS A 573 -34.23 3.02 -15.30
CA LYS A 573 -33.28 3.20 -16.40
C LYS A 573 -32.88 1.79 -16.79
N GLU A 574 -33.67 1.12 -17.64
CA GLU A 574 -33.16 -0.08 -18.31
C GLU A 574 -31.85 0.35 -18.97
N PRO A 575 -30.70 -0.24 -18.59
CA PRO A 575 -29.51 -0.04 -19.37
C PRO A 575 -29.81 -0.69 -20.71
N SER A 576 -30.04 0.12 -21.74
CA SER A 576 -29.94 -0.34 -23.12
C SER A 576 -28.65 -1.17 -23.19
N GLY A 577 -28.80 -2.44 -23.55
CA GLY A 577 -27.81 -3.47 -23.28
C GLY A 577 -26.41 -3.02 -23.68
N MET A 578 -25.56 -2.78 -22.67
CA MET A 578 -24.09 -2.66 -22.65
C MET A 578 -23.69 -1.89 -21.38
N SER A 579 -23.77 -2.50 -20.20
CA SER A 579 -23.00 -1.94 -19.06
C SER A 579 -21.52 -1.94 -19.48
N GLU A 580 -20.85 -0.80 -19.53
CA GLU A 580 -19.40 -0.86 -19.76
C GLU A 580 -18.74 -1.69 -18.64
N PRO A 581 -17.74 -2.53 -18.97
CA PRO A 581 -17.01 -3.27 -17.96
C PRO A 581 -16.37 -2.31 -16.94
N VAL A 582 -16.69 -2.44 -15.64
CA VAL A 582 -16.15 -1.56 -14.59
C VAL A 582 -14.69 -1.88 -14.37
N LEU A 583 -13.75 -1.00 -14.72
CA LEU A 583 -12.32 -1.20 -14.45
C LEU A 583 -12.03 -1.26 -12.93
N LEU A 584 -11.67 -2.45 -12.45
CA LEU A 584 -11.41 -2.77 -11.06
C LEU A 584 -9.94 -2.55 -10.67
N LYS A 585 -9.00 -3.00 -11.51
CA LYS A 585 -7.55 -2.83 -11.33
C LYS A 585 -6.83 -2.91 -12.67
N GLU A 586 -5.77 -2.14 -12.83
CA GLU A 586 -4.85 -2.26 -13.96
C GLU A 586 -3.41 -2.13 -13.47
N GLY A 587 -2.48 -2.64 -14.26
CA GLY A 587 -1.07 -2.63 -13.91
C GLY A 587 -0.23 -3.50 -14.81
N GLU A 588 1.07 -3.28 -14.76
CA GLU A 588 2.02 -3.99 -15.61
C GLU A 588 2.56 -5.23 -14.89
N MET A 589 2.46 -6.41 -15.52
CA MET A 589 2.94 -7.66 -14.96
C MET A 589 3.68 -8.52 -16.00
N LEU A 590 4.45 -9.51 -15.56
CA LEU A 590 5.10 -10.47 -16.45
C LEU A 590 4.24 -11.73 -16.61
N LYS A 591 3.79 -11.98 -17.84
CA LYS A 591 3.04 -13.18 -18.22
C LYS A 591 3.97 -14.28 -18.74
N ARG A 592 3.76 -15.54 -18.34
CA ARG A 592 4.39 -16.70 -19.00
C ARG A 592 3.84 -16.92 -20.42
N ALA A 593 4.72 -17.14 -21.38
CA ALA A 593 4.33 -17.54 -22.73
C ALA A 593 3.65 -18.92 -22.71
N GLN A 594 2.47 -19.04 -23.32
CA GLN A 594 1.76 -20.30 -23.49
C GLN A 594 2.03 -20.77 -24.93
N GLY A 595 3.02 -21.65 -25.10
CA GLY A 595 3.43 -22.20 -26.39
C GLY A 595 4.81 -22.88 -26.30
N ARG A 596 4.95 -24.09 -26.87
CA ARG A 596 6.23 -24.82 -26.90
C ARG A 596 7.09 -24.29 -28.05
N ASN A 597 8.23 -23.68 -27.76
CA ASN A 597 9.38 -23.72 -28.67
C ASN A 597 10.49 -24.52 -27.98
N ARG A 598 10.92 -25.60 -28.65
CA ARG A 598 11.92 -26.56 -28.16
C ARG A 598 13.33 -25.96 -27.95
N ILE A 599 13.56 -24.69 -28.30
CA ILE A 599 14.88 -24.06 -28.20
C ILE A 599 14.68 -22.55 -27.91
N GLY A 600 15.28 -22.05 -26.82
CA GLY A 600 15.60 -20.62 -26.69
C GLY A 600 14.80 -19.78 -25.68
N LYS A 601 15.37 -19.67 -24.47
CA LYS A 601 15.27 -18.59 -23.47
C LYS A 601 14.47 -17.32 -23.87
N LYS A 602 13.15 -17.28 -23.61
CA LYS A 602 12.38 -16.10 -23.16
C LYS A 602 10.95 -16.52 -22.77
N ASN A 603 10.80 -17.05 -21.56
CA ASN A 603 9.55 -17.65 -21.09
C ASN A 603 8.53 -16.64 -20.54
N PHE A 604 8.92 -15.39 -20.28
CA PHE A 604 8.06 -14.36 -19.67
C PHE A 604 8.06 -13.06 -20.48
N LYS A 605 6.89 -12.45 -20.63
CA LYS A 605 6.68 -11.22 -21.41
C LYS A 605 5.91 -10.20 -20.57
N LYS A 606 6.40 -8.96 -20.56
CA LYS A 606 5.77 -7.81 -19.89
C LYS A 606 4.48 -7.42 -20.62
N ARG A 607 3.37 -7.25 -19.89
CA ARG A 607 2.05 -6.93 -20.42
C ARG A 607 1.32 -5.98 -19.48
N TRP A 608 0.47 -5.13 -20.05
CA TRP A 608 -0.47 -4.32 -19.27
C TRP A 608 -1.72 -5.15 -19.01
N PHE A 609 -2.05 -5.40 -17.76
CA PHE A 609 -3.25 -6.13 -17.37
C PHE A 609 -4.35 -5.14 -16.99
N CYS A 610 -5.58 -5.50 -17.35
CA CYS A 610 -6.78 -4.74 -17.08
C CYS A 610 -7.84 -5.71 -16.57
N LEU A 611 -8.22 -5.60 -15.30
CA LEU A 611 -9.34 -6.33 -14.72
C LEU A 611 -10.54 -5.42 -14.65
N THR A 612 -11.64 -5.85 -15.24
CA THR A 612 -12.92 -5.17 -15.20
C THR A 612 -13.95 -6.02 -14.44
N SER A 613 -15.18 -5.56 -14.23
CA SER A 613 -16.26 -6.39 -13.67
C SER A 613 -16.73 -7.52 -14.58
N ARG A 614 -16.24 -7.59 -15.83
CA ARG A 614 -16.61 -8.62 -16.80
C ARG A 614 -15.48 -9.58 -17.15
N GLU A 615 -14.24 -9.07 -17.21
CA GLU A 615 -13.10 -9.83 -17.71
C GLU A 615 -11.75 -9.34 -17.18
N LEU A 616 -10.79 -10.25 -17.17
CA LEU A 616 -9.35 -9.99 -17.06
C LEU A 616 -8.73 -10.02 -18.46
N ALA A 617 -8.25 -8.87 -18.93
CA ALA A 617 -7.57 -8.72 -20.21
C ALA A 617 -6.09 -8.37 -20.03
N TYR A 618 -5.25 -8.71 -21.01
CA TYR A 618 -3.87 -8.21 -21.05
C TYR A 618 -3.43 -7.76 -22.44
N HIS A 619 -2.76 -6.61 -22.48
CA HIS A 619 -2.44 -5.86 -23.69
C HIS A 619 -0.91 -5.79 -23.88
N LYS A 620 -0.44 -5.50 -25.10
CA LYS A 620 0.99 -5.21 -25.32
C LYS A 620 1.38 -3.87 -24.67
N HIS A 621 0.48 -2.88 -24.72
CA HIS A 621 0.59 -1.54 -24.12
C HIS A 621 -0.82 -1.05 -23.73
N PRO A 622 -0.97 -0.06 -22.83
CA PRO A 622 -2.27 0.38 -22.29
C PRO A 622 -3.30 0.76 -23.36
N GLU A 623 -2.86 1.32 -24.49
CA GLU A 623 -3.73 1.84 -25.57
C GLU A 623 -3.95 0.86 -26.73
N LYS A 624 -3.47 -0.38 -26.62
CA LYS A 624 -3.64 -1.40 -27.67
C LYS A 624 -4.78 -2.36 -27.34
N GLU A 625 -5.35 -2.95 -28.38
CA GLU A 625 -6.32 -4.04 -28.24
C GLU A 625 -5.79 -5.18 -27.37
N PRO A 626 -6.70 -5.86 -26.63
CA PRO A 626 -6.33 -6.96 -25.76
C PRO A 626 -5.71 -8.09 -26.59
N VAL A 627 -4.56 -8.58 -26.12
CA VAL A 627 -3.92 -9.77 -26.70
C VAL A 627 -4.75 -11.02 -26.38
N TYR A 628 -5.42 -11.01 -25.23
CA TYR A 628 -6.31 -12.06 -24.76
C TYR A 628 -7.14 -11.52 -23.60
N SER A 629 -8.39 -12.00 -23.50
CA SER A 629 -9.32 -11.68 -22.42
C SER A 629 -9.90 -12.97 -21.83
N ILE A 630 -10.04 -13.01 -20.52
CA ILE A 630 -10.67 -14.09 -19.76
C ILE A 630 -11.90 -13.50 -19.08
N SER A 631 -13.09 -13.96 -19.46
CA SER A 631 -14.30 -13.57 -18.72
C SER A 631 -14.17 -13.98 -17.25
N ILE A 632 -14.56 -13.11 -16.33
CA ILE A 632 -14.54 -13.40 -14.89
C ILE A 632 -15.31 -14.68 -14.57
N LYS A 633 -16.43 -14.92 -15.25
CA LYS A 633 -17.25 -16.14 -15.09
C LYS A 633 -16.48 -17.43 -15.41
N ASN A 634 -15.39 -17.33 -16.17
CA ASN A 634 -14.56 -18.47 -16.56
C ASN A 634 -13.34 -18.64 -15.65
N ILE A 635 -13.09 -17.71 -14.71
CA ILE A 635 -12.04 -17.84 -13.71
C ILE A 635 -12.55 -18.77 -12.60
N LEU A 636 -11.91 -19.92 -12.45
CA LEU A 636 -12.30 -20.95 -11.50
C LEU A 636 -11.63 -20.76 -10.14
N ALA A 637 -10.37 -20.33 -10.15
CA ALA A 637 -9.58 -20.09 -8.94
C ALA A 637 -8.37 -19.21 -9.25
N VAL A 638 -7.82 -18.59 -8.20
CA VAL A 638 -6.61 -17.78 -8.27
C VAL A 638 -5.70 -18.20 -7.12
N GLU A 639 -4.49 -18.67 -7.45
CA GLU A 639 -3.63 -19.32 -6.46
C GLU A 639 -2.21 -18.74 -6.50
N ARG A 640 -1.65 -18.50 -5.32
CA ARG A 640 -0.24 -18.14 -5.18
C ARG A 640 0.64 -19.35 -5.51
N LEU A 641 1.79 -19.11 -6.15
CA LEU A 641 2.74 -20.16 -6.50
C LEU A 641 4.03 -20.02 -5.71
N ASP A 642 4.58 -21.14 -5.26
CA ASP A 642 5.88 -21.19 -4.61
C ASP A 642 7.01 -20.75 -5.54
N GLU A 643 8.00 -20.05 -4.98
CA GLU A 643 9.15 -19.53 -5.73
C GLU A 643 9.90 -20.65 -6.48
N SER A 644 9.95 -21.84 -5.90
CA SER A 644 10.57 -23.04 -6.47
C SER A 644 9.93 -23.49 -7.80
N SER A 645 8.65 -23.17 -8.03
CA SER A 645 7.91 -23.57 -9.24
C SER A 645 8.51 -23.01 -10.53
N PHE A 646 9.01 -21.77 -10.47
CA PHE A 646 9.56 -21.05 -11.61
C PHE A 646 10.92 -20.39 -11.34
N ASN A 647 11.48 -20.57 -10.14
CA ASN A 647 12.60 -19.79 -9.62
C ASN A 647 12.34 -18.27 -9.73
N ARG A 648 11.12 -17.86 -9.36
CA ARG A 648 10.62 -16.48 -9.46
C ARG A 648 9.69 -16.17 -8.28
N LYS A 649 9.90 -15.02 -7.63
CA LYS A 649 9.04 -14.48 -6.58
C LYS A 649 7.75 -13.88 -7.15
N ASN A 650 6.73 -13.74 -6.30
CA ASN A 650 5.47 -13.05 -6.59
C ASN A 650 4.69 -13.63 -7.76
N MET A 651 4.80 -14.95 -7.94
CA MET A 651 4.08 -15.70 -8.94
C MET A 651 2.70 -16.10 -8.42
N PHE A 652 1.71 -16.03 -9.30
CA PHE A 652 0.38 -16.60 -9.09
C PHE A 652 -0.17 -17.17 -10.40
N GLN A 653 -1.16 -18.05 -10.29
CA GLN A 653 -1.90 -18.58 -11.42
C GLN A 653 -3.36 -18.15 -11.38
N VAL A 654 -3.90 -17.81 -12.54
CA VAL A 654 -5.34 -17.66 -12.76
C VAL A 654 -5.79 -18.94 -13.46
N ILE A 655 -6.53 -19.78 -12.75
CA ILE A 655 -7.09 -21.03 -13.25
C ILE A 655 -8.40 -20.68 -13.96
N HIS A 656 -8.49 -21.05 -15.23
CA HIS A 656 -9.70 -20.87 -16.03
C HIS A 656 -9.91 -22.11 -16.91
N THR A 657 -11.06 -22.17 -17.60
CA THR A 657 -11.53 -23.34 -18.36
C THR A 657 -10.58 -23.92 -19.40
N GLU A 658 -9.56 -23.17 -19.86
CA GLU A 658 -8.58 -23.67 -20.83
C GLU A 658 -7.26 -24.08 -20.16
N LYS A 659 -6.33 -23.13 -19.98
CA LYS A 659 -5.00 -23.38 -19.43
C LYS A 659 -4.64 -22.31 -18.43
N PRO A 660 -4.08 -22.67 -17.26
CA PRO A 660 -3.72 -21.69 -16.25
C PRO A 660 -2.81 -20.60 -16.82
N LEU A 661 -3.17 -19.37 -16.49
CA LEU A 661 -2.43 -18.17 -16.82
C LEU A 661 -1.45 -17.90 -15.67
N TYR A 662 -0.16 -18.09 -15.92
CA TYR A 662 0.90 -17.82 -14.96
C TYR A 662 1.40 -16.38 -15.08
N VAL A 663 1.32 -15.64 -13.98
CA VAL A 663 1.65 -14.21 -13.92
C VAL A 663 2.61 -13.95 -12.76
N GLN A 664 3.52 -12.99 -12.96
CA GLN A 664 4.38 -12.44 -11.94
C GLN A 664 4.05 -10.96 -11.75
N ALA A 665 3.64 -10.57 -10.54
CA ALA A 665 3.52 -9.16 -10.18
C ALA A 665 4.89 -8.55 -9.86
N ASN A 666 4.98 -7.22 -9.78
CA ASN A 666 6.27 -6.55 -9.55
C ASN A 666 6.78 -6.77 -8.12
N ASN A 667 5.86 -6.81 -7.16
CA ASN A 667 6.17 -7.06 -5.76
C ASN A 667 5.07 -7.88 -5.05
N CYS A 668 5.33 -8.26 -3.80
CA CYS A 668 4.47 -9.12 -3.01
C CYS A 668 3.13 -8.46 -2.65
N VAL A 669 3.12 -7.15 -2.42
CA VAL A 669 1.90 -6.36 -2.15
C VAL A 669 1.01 -6.39 -3.39
N GLU A 670 1.55 -6.02 -4.54
CA GLU A 670 0.81 -6.01 -5.81
C GLU A 670 0.30 -7.41 -6.17
N ALA A 671 1.10 -8.46 -5.96
CA ALA A 671 0.65 -9.84 -6.17
C ALA A 671 -0.58 -10.17 -5.32
N SER A 672 -0.59 -9.73 -4.07
CA SER A 672 -1.66 -10.04 -3.13
C SER A 672 -2.92 -9.24 -3.43
N GLU A 673 -2.78 -7.96 -3.80
CA GLU A 673 -3.89 -7.15 -4.32
C GLU A 673 -4.53 -7.78 -5.56
N TRP A 674 -3.72 -8.26 -6.52
CA TRP A 674 -4.21 -8.94 -7.72
C TRP A 674 -4.92 -10.25 -7.39
N ILE A 675 -4.36 -11.08 -6.51
CA ILE A 675 -4.97 -12.35 -6.08
C ILE A 675 -6.31 -12.06 -5.38
N GLU A 676 -6.33 -11.13 -4.44
CA GLU A 676 -7.53 -10.82 -3.65
C GLU A 676 -8.66 -10.29 -4.54
N ILE A 677 -8.35 -9.31 -5.41
CA ILE A 677 -9.37 -8.74 -6.29
C ILE A 677 -9.87 -9.77 -7.30
N LEU A 678 -9.00 -10.61 -7.88
CA LEU A 678 -9.45 -11.65 -8.81
C LEU A 678 -10.29 -12.71 -8.11
N SER A 679 -9.89 -13.14 -6.90
CA SER A 679 -10.62 -14.16 -6.12
C SER A 679 -12.01 -13.67 -5.69
N ARG A 680 -12.12 -12.39 -5.31
CA ARG A 680 -13.39 -11.79 -4.89
C ARG A 680 -14.43 -11.78 -6.01
N TRP A 681 -14.01 -11.56 -7.25
CA TRP A 681 -14.91 -11.45 -8.40
C TRP A 681 -15.10 -12.78 -9.14
N SER A 682 -14.19 -13.75 -9.00
CA SER A 682 -14.38 -15.10 -9.54
C SER A 682 -15.35 -15.97 -8.74
N SER A 683 -15.60 -15.62 -7.48
CA SER A 683 -16.45 -16.40 -6.55
C SER A 683 -17.93 -15.97 -6.54
N SER A 684 -18.32 -15.10 -7.48
CA SER A 684 -19.67 -14.51 -7.58
C SER A 684 -20.50 -15.04 -8.75
#